data_AF-A0A2P4Z4J5-F1
#
_entry.id   AF-A0A2P4Z4J5-F1
#
_cell.length_a   1.000
_cell.length_b   1.000
_cell.length_c   1.000
_cell.angle_alpha   90.00
_cell.angle_beta   90.00
_cell.angle_gamma   90.00
#
_symmetry.space_group_name_H-M   'P 1'
#
loop_
_entity.id
_entity.type
_entity.pdbx_description
1 polymer ?
#
loop_
_entity_poly.entity_id
_entity_poly.type
_entity_poly.pdbx_seq_one_letter_code
_entity_poly.pdbx_strand_id
1 'polypeptide(L)'
;MCKGRNAWMLRNSTSLALALCLVLFLILENVSCEDVPIRLKTSNNLRGGPSTNRESNILVPAFDPSKEYVDKYFSYVEAFLKNVNYLSTLSVSLEVFSSICFVLCLRGLSAQETAKRGNSLGIVGIICAIAATFLAPTFTMNWIMFIVPFALAIIIGIPISHCVSMVNIPQLVALFHSFVGLAAMLISFANLWTPFQSSEEEFSAVHAIEMFIGEAISAITFTGSIVAAGKLHEIFPSGALKLPGRHFLNAFMVAGLIALGSVFIIITDYANRTYLMYGNSLLSMLLGIHLVASIGGADMPVAISMLNSYSGWATSFTGFLINSKMLIICGALIGSSGAILSHIMCLGMNRSLLNVMVGGWEGSGDSNEAQGIGDQSDVNKTNAMKVARDLLSAKKVLIVPGYGMAVSRSQQDVASIVSALRLRDIQVEFAIHPVAGRMPGHMNVLLAEADVPYSIVKEMEDVNPHMESFDVVLVIGANDTVNPLALEKNSKINGMPVIEVWRASKVIVSKRSLGKGYAAIDNPLFFMKNVEMIFGNAKDSMINILQNIISISPEQKKANLNDDQETIDDTLASQEDNEEYPTPTMTIGVLKEDLPSEKLVAIAPNFVKKLRKLGFRVLLESGAGTKSQFDDQKYENASCTIMATRQDVVSRSDVIVKVQKPTDEEISQMKSGQTLISYIWPAQNPSLLESLAKKGVTTIALDEVPRTTRAQKLDIRSSMSNLAGYRAVIEAFVQLPKLSKSSITAAGRVDAARVFVIGAGVAGLQAIATAKNLGADVYASDTRTATREEVESLGAKFVTVDIKEDGDSGSGYAKVMSPEYLKAQSKLYSKIIKSCDVVITTALIPGKPSPKIITREMVNSMKPGSVIVDMAAEMADTASGWGGNCEITKKDQIYLDEESGVTIIGLTNLPSTMPSQASELFSMNVVHMLEELGGAEHFSVDMKDDLLKEMVVTINEKVTYVPVDKRPPPPKSEGSSSSSSTSSNSSPETSHRSFSSIMERVIYSNVSFGFFVLISVLVSIGLGYVIDHDTLGNILVFSLSVIVGYYCIWNVTPSLHTPLMSVTNALSGIIIIGAMLECGPVILFTDFQVYSFLLFLAMLLSSINIIGGFYVTTRMLYMFTDDQVGSCTGEEAQGTKHTTII
;
A
#
# COMPACT_ATOMS: atom_id res chain seq x y z
N MET A 1 -1.46 67.21 -7.31
CA MET A 1 -0.81 65.95 -7.78
C MET A 1 -0.86 64.78 -6.76
N CYS A 2 -1.72 64.78 -5.73
CA CYS A 2 -1.78 63.67 -4.74
C CYS A 2 -3.21 63.13 -4.47
N LYS A 3 -4.03 62.88 -5.51
CA LYS A 3 -5.37 62.27 -5.31
C LYS A 3 -5.74 61.11 -6.25
N GLY A 4 -4.85 60.67 -7.15
CA GLY A 4 -5.20 59.72 -8.22
C GLY A 4 -4.73 58.27 -8.06
N ARG A 5 -3.85 57.93 -7.10
CA ARG A 5 -3.24 56.58 -7.03
C ARG A 5 -3.99 55.56 -6.17
N ASN A 6 -4.86 55.98 -5.25
CA ASN A 6 -5.56 55.04 -4.36
C ASN A 6 -6.82 54.42 -4.99
N ALA A 7 -7.39 55.01 -6.04
CA ALA A 7 -8.62 54.53 -6.67
C ALA A 7 -8.42 53.35 -7.63
N TRP A 8 -7.18 53.09 -8.08
CA TRP A 8 -6.88 51.98 -9.00
C TRP A 8 -6.65 50.65 -8.26
N MET A 9 -6.05 50.66 -7.06
CA MET A 9 -5.87 49.44 -6.25
C MET A 9 -7.18 48.90 -5.64
N LEU A 10 -8.13 49.78 -5.32
CA LEU A 10 -9.43 49.37 -4.76
C LEU A 10 -10.41 48.83 -5.81
N ARG A 11 -10.20 49.14 -7.10
CA ARG A 11 -11.14 48.82 -8.20
C ARG A 11 -11.07 47.38 -8.73
N ASN A 12 -10.07 46.61 -8.34
CA ASN A 12 -9.82 45.25 -8.86
C ASN A 12 -9.65 44.21 -7.75
N SER A 13 -10.15 44.46 -6.53
CA SER A 13 -9.88 43.61 -5.36
C SER A 13 -10.46 42.19 -5.44
N THR A 14 -11.59 41.96 -6.12
CA THR A 14 -12.12 40.60 -6.36
C THR A 14 -11.30 39.85 -7.40
N SER A 15 -10.91 40.50 -8.49
CA SER A 15 -10.00 39.93 -9.50
C SER A 15 -8.58 39.72 -8.97
N LEU A 16 -8.12 40.59 -8.06
CA LEU A 16 -6.82 40.52 -7.40
C LEU A 16 -6.82 39.45 -6.30
N ALA A 17 -7.92 39.26 -5.57
CA ALA A 17 -8.08 38.18 -4.60
C ALA A 17 -8.21 36.82 -5.29
N LEU A 18 -8.99 36.71 -6.37
CA LEU A 18 -9.02 35.50 -7.20
C LEU A 18 -7.66 35.24 -7.84
N ALA A 19 -6.97 36.27 -8.33
CA ALA A 19 -5.62 36.14 -8.89
C ALA A 19 -4.58 35.82 -7.81
N LEU A 20 -4.68 36.33 -6.59
CA LEU A 20 -3.81 35.97 -5.47
C LEU A 20 -4.08 34.54 -5.00
N CYS A 21 -5.34 34.12 -4.92
CA CYS A 21 -5.72 32.73 -4.65
C CYS A 21 -5.23 31.80 -5.78
N LEU A 22 -5.35 32.19 -7.05
CA LEU A 22 -4.81 31.43 -8.18
C LEU A 22 -3.28 31.41 -8.16
N VAL A 23 -2.62 32.52 -7.84
CA VAL A 23 -1.16 32.63 -7.79
C VAL A 23 -0.61 31.87 -6.58
N LEU A 24 -1.26 31.91 -5.41
CA LEU A 24 -0.92 31.06 -4.26
C LEU A 24 -1.17 29.59 -4.56
N PHE A 25 -2.25 29.25 -5.26
CA PHE A 25 -2.53 27.90 -5.73
C PHE A 25 -1.46 27.39 -6.73
N LEU A 26 -1.06 28.22 -7.70
CA LEU A 26 -0.01 27.91 -8.69
C LEU A 26 1.39 27.84 -8.06
N ILE A 27 1.70 28.69 -7.08
CA ILE A 27 2.95 28.66 -6.30
C ILE A 27 3.03 27.39 -5.45
N LEU A 28 1.90 26.90 -4.90
CA LEU A 28 1.85 25.68 -4.10
C LEU A 28 1.88 24.38 -4.92
N GLU A 29 1.52 24.43 -6.21
CA GLU A 29 1.60 23.28 -7.14
C GLU A 29 2.94 23.16 -7.89
N ASN A 30 3.90 24.08 -7.72
CA ASN A 30 5.15 24.10 -8.47
C ASN A 30 4.93 24.16 -10.01
N VAL A 31 3.84 24.80 -10.44
CA VAL A 31 3.58 25.07 -11.86
C VAL A 31 4.35 26.33 -12.24
N SER A 32 5.34 26.19 -13.13
CA SER A 32 6.04 27.33 -13.71
C SER A 32 5.02 28.26 -14.39
N CYS A 33 5.08 29.56 -14.12
CA CYS A 33 4.17 30.60 -14.64
C CYS A 33 4.17 30.74 -16.19
N GLU A 34 4.84 29.86 -16.94
CA GLU A 34 4.99 29.97 -18.39
C GLU A 34 3.94 29.17 -19.21
N ASP A 35 3.14 28.27 -18.62
CA ASP A 35 2.32 27.31 -19.40
C ASP A 35 0.78 27.45 -19.30
N VAL A 36 0.22 28.60 -18.89
CA VAL A 36 -1.24 28.84 -18.97
C VAL A 36 -1.59 29.79 -20.12
N PRO A 37 -2.01 29.31 -21.30
CA PRO A 37 -2.48 30.18 -22.37
C PRO A 37 -3.94 30.56 -22.12
N ILE A 38 -4.18 31.70 -21.46
CA ILE A 38 -5.52 32.32 -21.45
C ILE A 38 -5.78 32.94 -22.84
N ARG A 39 -6.30 32.14 -23.77
CA ARG A 39 -6.89 32.63 -25.02
C ARG A 39 -8.38 32.87 -24.83
N LEU A 40 -8.76 34.13 -24.59
CA LEU A 40 -10.14 34.58 -24.78
C LEU A 40 -10.45 34.56 -26.29
N LYS A 41 -11.09 33.49 -26.77
CA LYS A 41 -11.68 33.42 -28.12
C LYS A 41 -13.08 34.02 -28.09
N THR A 42 -13.24 35.21 -28.65
CA THR A 42 -14.52 35.72 -29.13
C THR A 42 -14.89 34.99 -30.42
N SER A 43 -15.94 34.17 -30.37
CA SER A 43 -16.48 33.45 -31.54
C SER A 43 -17.55 34.30 -32.21
N ASN A 44 -17.21 34.88 -33.37
CA ASN A 44 -18.16 35.36 -34.37
C ASN A 44 -18.00 34.49 -35.62
N ASN A 45 -19.07 33.74 -35.97
CA ASN A 45 -19.53 33.41 -37.34
C ASN A 45 -20.15 32.03 -37.39
N LEU A 46 -21.48 31.97 -37.54
CA LEU A 46 -22.16 31.02 -38.42
C LEU A 46 -23.45 31.67 -38.95
N ARG A 47 -23.57 31.75 -40.28
CA ARG A 47 -24.71 32.24 -41.07
C ARG A 47 -25.74 31.11 -41.30
N GLY A 48 -27.03 31.46 -41.29
CA GLY A 48 -27.96 31.08 -42.37
C GLY A 48 -29.17 30.18 -42.04
N GLY A 49 -30.37 30.77 -42.07
CA GLY A 49 -31.62 30.11 -42.52
C GLY A 49 -32.73 29.89 -41.47
N PRO A 50 -34.03 29.96 -41.83
CA PRO A 50 -35.02 30.70 -41.03
C PRO A 50 -36.15 29.84 -40.42
N SER A 51 -36.72 30.28 -39.29
CA SER A 51 -38.19 30.47 -39.11
C SER A 51 -38.61 30.77 -37.66
N THR A 52 -39.26 31.94 -37.53
CA THR A 52 -40.45 32.26 -36.72
C THR A 52 -40.46 32.24 -35.18
N ASN A 53 -40.35 33.45 -34.63
CA ASN A 53 -41.33 34.14 -33.75
C ASN A 53 -41.80 33.48 -32.45
N ARG A 54 -41.33 34.01 -31.31
CA ARG A 54 -42.03 35.06 -30.52
C ARG A 54 -41.28 35.26 -29.20
N GLU A 55 -40.74 36.45 -28.97
CA GLU A 55 -40.83 37.10 -27.65
C GLU A 55 -40.43 38.59 -27.75
N SER A 56 -41.06 39.37 -26.90
CA SER A 56 -41.36 40.79 -26.98
C SER A 56 -40.18 41.73 -26.78
N ASN A 57 -40.06 42.69 -27.70
CA ASN A 57 -39.15 43.83 -27.65
C ASN A 57 -39.45 44.77 -26.46
N ILE A 58 -38.53 44.84 -25.49
CA ILE A 58 -38.25 46.08 -24.76
C ILE A 58 -37.18 46.81 -25.58
N LEU A 59 -37.59 47.85 -26.29
CA LEU A 59 -36.74 48.73 -27.09
C LEU A 59 -35.73 49.44 -26.17
N VAL A 60 -34.46 49.05 -26.25
CA VAL A 60 -33.33 49.90 -25.80
C VAL A 60 -33.18 51.02 -26.83
N PRO A 61 -33.31 52.31 -26.45
CA PRO A 61 -33.19 53.40 -27.40
C PRO A 61 -31.75 53.52 -27.92
N ALA A 62 -31.62 53.98 -29.17
CA ALA A 62 -30.36 54.20 -29.84
C ALA A 62 -29.42 55.10 -29.02
N PHE A 63 -28.15 54.72 -28.99
CA PHE A 63 -27.08 55.33 -28.18
C PHE A 63 -26.85 56.80 -28.58
N ASP A 64 -27.35 57.73 -27.78
CA ASP A 64 -27.07 59.16 -27.87
C ASP A 64 -25.86 59.49 -26.96
N PRO A 65 -24.71 59.95 -27.51
CA PRO A 65 -23.48 60.18 -26.76
C PRO A 65 -23.51 61.54 -26.02
N SER A 66 -24.63 61.90 -25.41
CA SER A 66 -24.72 63.10 -24.58
C SER A 66 -24.09 62.84 -23.20
N LYS A 67 -23.32 63.81 -22.72
CA LYS A 67 -22.54 63.78 -21.47
C LYS A 67 -23.38 63.39 -20.25
N GLU A 68 -24.67 63.70 -20.30
CA GLU A 68 -25.66 63.48 -19.24
C GLU A 68 -25.99 62.00 -19.01
N TYR A 69 -25.97 61.15 -20.04
CA TYR A 69 -26.18 59.70 -19.90
C TYR A 69 -24.94 58.97 -19.38
N VAL A 70 -23.75 59.45 -19.76
CA VAL A 70 -22.47 58.93 -19.27
C VAL A 70 -22.33 59.24 -17.77
N ASP A 71 -22.66 60.46 -17.35
CA ASP A 71 -22.63 60.84 -15.93
C ASP A 71 -23.67 60.06 -15.11
N LYS A 72 -24.85 59.75 -15.68
CA LYS A 72 -25.87 58.91 -15.04
C LYS A 72 -25.42 57.45 -14.92
N TYR A 73 -24.77 56.89 -15.95
CA TYR A 73 -24.19 55.54 -15.91
C TYR A 73 -23.03 55.45 -14.91
N PHE A 74 -22.16 56.46 -14.84
CA PHE A 74 -21.11 56.54 -13.83
C PHE A 74 -21.68 56.75 -12.42
N SER A 75 -22.80 57.45 -12.26
CA SER A 75 -23.55 57.55 -11.00
C SER A 75 -24.12 56.19 -10.56
N TYR A 76 -24.65 55.39 -11.49
CA TYR A 76 -25.11 54.03 -11.17
C TYR A 76 -23.94 53.09 -10.83
N VAL A 77 -22.82 53.21 -11.53
CA VAL A 77 -21.60 52.44 -11.23
C VAL A 77 -20.95 52.91 -9.92
N GLU A 78 -20.92 54.21 -9.61
CA GLU A 78 -20.47 54.72 -8.31
C GLU A 78 -21.41 54.34 -7.18
N ALA A 79 -22.73 54.31 -7.41
CA ALA A 79 -23.71 53.82 -6.45
C ALA A 79 -23.55 52.31 -6.23
N PHE A 80 -23.32 51.53 -7.28
CA PHE A 80 -23.02 50.10 -7.21
C PHE A 80 -21.69 49.84 -6.47
N LEU A 81 -20.62 50.57 -6.80
CA LEU A 81 -19.31 50.44 -6.15
C LEU A 81 -19.27 51.02 -4.73
N LYS A 82 -20.16 51.97 -4.38
CA LYS A 82 -20.40 52.40 -2.99
C LYS A 82 -21.19 51.37 -2.19
N ASN A 83 -22.03 50.57 -2.85
CA ASN A 83 -22.83 49.51 -2.22
C ASN A 83 -22.09 48.16 -2.12
N VAL A 84 -21.01 47.94 -2.85
CA VAL A 84 -20.13 46.77 -2.68
C VAL A 84 -19.17 47.04 -1.52
N ASN A 85 -19.47 46.47 -0.36
CA ASN A 85 -18.55 46.48 0.77
C ASN A 85 -17.41 45.48 0.46
N TYR A 86 -16.32 45.98 -0.14
CA TYR A 86 -15.18 45.15 -0.58
C TYR A 86 -14.61 44.26 0.52
N LEU A 87 -14.69 44.69 1.78
CA LEU A 87 -14.24 43.92 2.94
C LEU A 87 -15.13 42.70 3.21
N SER A 88 -16.46 42.84 3.09
CA SER A 88 -17.37 41.70 3.29
C SER A 88 -17.27 40.69 2.15
N THR A 89 -17.11 41.17 0.91
CA THR A 89 -16.90 40.28 -0.26
C THR A 89 -15.58 39.52 -0.14
N LEU A 90 -14.52 40.17 0.33
CA LEU A 90 -13.23 39.54 0.58
C LEU A 90 -13.29 38.53 1.74
N SER A 91 -13.97 38.87 2.84
CA SER A 91 -14.20 37.97 3.97
C SER A 91 -14.85 36.66 3.51
N VAL A 92 -15.99 36.75 2.79
CA VAL A 92 -16.68 35.56 2.23
C VAL A 92 -15.79 34.78 1.24
N SER A 93 -15.00 35.47 0.41
CA SER A 93 -14.09 34.81 -0.52
C SER A 93 -13.01 33.99 0.20
N LEU A 94 -12.50 34.50 1.32
CA LEU A 94 -11.54 33.79 2.16
C LEU A 94 -12.19 32.61 2.88
N GLU A 95 -13.44 32.71 3.35
CA GLU A 95 -14.18 31.57 3.94
C GLU A 95 -14.37 30.42 2.94
N VAL A 96 -14.70 30.74 1.69
CA VAL A 96 -14.81 29.75 0.61
C VAL A 96 -13.46 29.11 0.35
N PHE A 97 -12.39 29.91 0.25
CA PHE A 97 -11.04 29.40 0.05
C PHE A 97 -10.60 28.48 1.20
N SER A 98 -10.81 28.89 2.45
CA SER A 98 -10.55 28.08 3.64
C SER A 98 -11.31 26.76 3.62
N SER A 99 -12.58 26.78 3.24
CA SER A 99 -13.41 25.58 3.12
C SER A 99 -12.86 24.59 2.09
N ILE A 100 -12.40 25.09 0.94
CA ILE A 100 -11.72 24.27 -0.09
C ILE A 100 -10.41 23.70 0.47
N CYS A 101 -9.61 24.51 1.16
CA CYS A 101 -8.37 24.07 1.81
C CYS A 101 -8.62 22.95 2.83
N PHE A 102 -9.71 22.98 3.61
CA PHE A 102 -10.05 21.91 4.55
C PHE A 102 -10.40 20.59 3.84
N VAL A 103 -11.18 20.67 2.75
CA VAL A 103 -11.49 19.48 1.92
C VAL A 103 -10.22 18.90 1.31
N LEU A 104 -9.36 19.76 0.74
CA LEU A 104 -8.09 19.34 0.14
C LEU A 104 -7.07 18.87 1.19
N CYS A 105 -7.14 19.37 2.41
CA CYS A 105 -6.35 18.88 3.53
C CYS A 105 -6.66 17.41 3.79
N LEU A 106 -7.94 17.08 4.02
CA LEU A 106 -8.36 15.69 4.27
C LEU A 106 -8.08 14.78 3.07
N ARG A 107 -8.36 15.25 1.85
CA ARG A 107 -8.03 14.51 0.62
C ARG A 107 -6.52 14.28 0.47
N GLY A 108 -5.69 15.28 0.79
CA GLY A 108 -4.24 15.16 0.69
C GLY A 108 -3.67 14.08 1.60
N LEU A 109 -4.36 13.75 2.69
CA LEU A 109 -3.98 12.66 3.60
C LEU A 109 -4.38 11.26 3.08
N SER A 110 -4.94 11.11 1.88
CA SER A 110 -5.27 9.79 1.33
C SER A 110 -4.06 8.99 0.84
N ALA A 111 -2.93 9.65 0.61
CA ALA A 111 -1.68 9.02 0.17
C ALA A 111 -0.46 9.72 0.80
N GLN A 112 0.62 8.95 1.04
CA GLN A 112 1.80 9.42 1.76
C GLN A 112 2.50 10.57 1.02
N GLU A 113 2.56 10.48 -0.32
CA GLU A 113 3.15 11.49 -1.21
C GLU A 113 2.46 12.86 -1.09
N THR A 114 1.14 12.87 -0.93
CA THR A 114 0.33 14.10 -0.85
C THR A 114 0.10 14.57 0.58
N ALA A 115 0.35 13.73 1.59
CA ALA A 115 -0.02 14.00 2.99
C ALA A 115 0.61 15.27 3.54
N LYS A 116 1.91 15.53 3.24
CA LYS A 116 2.62 16.75 3.63
C LYS A 116 1.94 18.00 3.08
N ARG A 117 1.56 17.98 1.78
CA ARG A 117 0.84 19.09 1.14
C ARG A 117 -0.56 19.26 1.72
N GLY A 118 -1.26 18.15 2.00
CA GLY A 118 -2.56 18.16 2.66
C GLY A 118 -2.51 18.89 4.00
N ASN A 119 -1.55 18.55 4.86
CA ASN A 119 -1.37 19.23 6.15
C ASN A 119 -1.08 20.73 5.99
N SER A 120 -0.21 21.12 5.04
CA SER A 120 0.05 22.53 4.74
C SER A 120 -1.21 23.29 4.28
N LEU A 121 -2.07 22.67 3.47
CA LEU A 121 -3.34 23.24 3.07
C LEU A 121 -4.27 23.46 4.27
N GLY A 122 -4.27 22.55 5.24
CA GLY A 122 -5.01 22.74 6.50
C GLY A 122 -4.55 23.98 7.27
N ILE A 123 -3.22 24.17 7.40
CA ILE A 123 -2.63 25.36 8.05
C ILE A 123 -3.04 26.64 7.32
N VAL A 124 -2.89 26.67 5.99
CA VAL A 124 -3.29 27.81 5.16
C VAL A 124 -4.79 28.10 5.31
N GLY A 125 -5.62 27.06 5.32
CA GLY A 125 -7.06 27.17 5.52
C GLY A 125 -7.42 27.86 6.84
N ILE A 126 -6.78 27.47 7.96
CA ILE A 126 -7.00 28.10 9.27
C ILE A 126 -6.52 29.57 9.29
N ILE A 127 -5.35 29.86 8.71
CA ILE A 127 -4.85 31.24 8.62
C ILE A 127 -5.83 32.12 7.84
N CYS A 128 -6.30 31.66 6.68
CA CYS A 128 -7.29 32.36 5.88
C CYS A 128 -8.63 32.52 6.60
N ALA A 129 -9.03 31.55 7.42
CA ALA A 129 -10.28 31.57 8.17
C ALA A 129 -10.24 32.62 9.29
N ILE A 130 -9.14 32.68 10.04
CA ILE A 130 -8.89 33.72 11.05
C ILE A 130 -8.84 35.10 10.37
N ALA A 131 -8.16 35.21 9.23
CA ALA A 131 -8.12 36.45 8.45
C ALA A 131 -9.51 36.88 7.96
N ALA A 132 -10.33 35.95 7.47
CA ALA A 132 -11.72 36.20 7.08
C ALA A 132 -12.54 36.75 8.24
N THR A 133 -12.33 36.18 9.44
CA THR A 133 -13.00 36.60 10.68
C THR A 133 -12.64 38.03 11.07
N PHE A 134 -11.37 38.43 10.95
CA PHE A 134 -10.96 39.82 11.19
C PHE A 134 -11.59 40.83 10.21
N LEU A 135 -11.91 40.38 9.00
CA LEU A 135 -12.57 41.20 7.97
C LEU A 135 -14.11 41.14 8.06
N ALA A 136 -14.65 40.27 8.91
CA ALA A 136 -16.08 40.09 9.06
C ALA A 136 -16.71 41.35 9.67
N PRO A 137 -17.88 41.82 9.17
CA PRO A 137 -18.56 43.00 9.71
C PRO A 137 -18.93 42.87 11.20
N THR A 138 -19.08 41.65 11.69
CA THR A 138 -19.44 41.30 13.07
C THR A 138 -18.26 41.36 14.03
N PHE A 139 -17.01 41.40 13.54
CA PHE A 139 -15.83 41.45 14.40
C PHE A 139 -15.67 42.84 15.05
N THR A 140 -15.63 42.89 16.38
CA THR A 140 -15.69 44.13 17.17
C THR A 140 -14.35 44.89 17.27
N MET A 141 -13.36 44.56 16.42
CA MET A 141 -12.01 45.15 16.41
C MET A 141 -11.21 44.95 17.70
N ASN A 142 -11.55 43.94 18.50
CA ASN A 142 -10.88 43.65 19.76
C ASN A 142 -9.66 42.73 19.57
N TRP A 143 -8.64 43.24 18.90
CA TRP A 143 -7.43 42.48 18.54
C TRP A 143 -6.68 41.90 19.75
N ILE A 144 -6.75 42.58 20.90
CA ILE A 144 -6.04 42.15 22.12
C ILE A 144 -6.62 40.83 22.66
N MET A 145 -7.94 40.68 22.61
CA MET A 145 -8.63 39.46 23.05
C MET A 145 -8.28 38.23 22.22
N PHE A 146 -7.78 38.41 20.99
CA PHE A 146 -7.23 37.32 20.17
C PHE A 146 -5.70 37.16 20.37
N ILE A 147 -4.93 38.25 20.28
CA ILE A 147 -3.46 38.19 20.24
C ILE A 147 -2.89 37.57 21.52
N VAL A 148 -3.43 37.94 22.69
CA VAL A 148 -2.93 37.46 23.98
C VAL A 148 -3.11 35.94 24.13
N PRO A 149 -4.33 35.36 24.01
CA PRO A 149 -4.49 33.90 24.13
C PRO A 149 -3.78 33.14 23.00
N PHE A 150 -3.73 33.70 21.77
CA PHE A 150 -3.00 33.06 20.67
C PHE A 150 -1.48 33.02 20.93
N ALA A 151 -0.90 34.09 21.47
CA ALA A 151 0.52 34.12 21.85
C ALA A 151 0.84 33.14 23.00
N LEU A 152 -0.02 33.08 24.03
CA LEU A 152 0.09 32.09 25.10
C LEU A 152 0.00 30.66 24.56
N ALA A 153 -0.87 30.42 23.58
CA ALA A 153 -1.00 29.12 22.94
C ALA A 153 0.26 28.72 22.14
N ILE A 154 1.01 29.64 21.55
CA ILE A 154 2.32 29.33 20.94
C ILE A 154 3.30 28.88 22.02
N ILE A 155 3.34 29.58 23.15
CA ILE A 155 4.24 29.29 24.28
C ILE A 155 3.92 27.93 24.92
N ILE A 156 2.65 27.51 24.92
CA ILE A 156 2.22 26.24 25.53
C ILE A 156 2.19 25.10 24.51
N GLY A 157 1.59 25.33 23.34
CA GLY A 157 1.28 24.31 22.34
C GLY A 157 2.51 23.74 21.65
N ILE A 158 3.50 24.57 21.29
CA ILE A 158 4.74 24.09 20.65
C ILE A 158 5.55 23.21 21.59
N PRO A 159 5.87 23.62 22.85
CA PRO A 159 6.64 22.76 23.75
C PRO A 159 5.96 21.44 24.07
N ILE A 160 4.65 21.42 24.35
CA ILE A 160 3.91 20.17 24.60
C ILE A 160 4.03 19.22 23.41
N SER A 161 3.87 19.75 22.20
CA SER A 161 3.90 18.98 20.96
C SER A 161 5.30 18.54 20.56
N HIS A 162 6.32 19.30 20.93
CA HIS A 162 7.71 18.94 20.68
C HIS A 162 8.18 17.83 21.63
N CYS A 163 7.81 17.90 22.92
CA CYS A 163 8.29 16.99 23.95
C CYS A 163 7.55 15.65 24.02
N VAL A 164 6.37 15.52 23.42
CA VAL A 164 5.62 14.25 23.45
C VAL A 164 6.32 13.16 22.63
N SER A 165 6.45 11.95 23.17
CA SER A 165 6.95 10.78 22.42
C SER A 165 5.88 10.26 21.45
N MET A 166 6.28 9.65 20.31
CA MET A 166 5.31 9.06 19.37
C MET A 166 4.47 7.93 19.98
N VAL A 167 4.99 7.24 21.00
CA VAL A 167 4.25 6.23 21.77
C VAL A 167 3.06 6.83 22.54
N ASN A 168 3.17 8.12 22.87
CA ASN A 168 2.25 8.87 23.73
C ASN A 168 1.28 9.78 22.95
N ILE A 169 1.27 9.71 21.62
CA ILE A 169 0.34 10.47 20.77
C ILE A 169 -1.13 10.17 21.07
N PRO A 170 -1.55 8.92 21.35
CA PRO A 170 -2.96 8.64 21.56
C PRO A 170 -3.61 9.45 22.69
N GLN A 171 -2.94 9.58 23.83
CA GLN A 171 -3.43 10.40 24.94
C GLN A 171 -3.34 11.90 24.68
N LEU A 172 -2.37 12.38 23.89
CA LEU A 172 -2.27 13.80 23.56
C LEU A 172 -3.42 14.21 22.63
N VAL A 173 -3.72 13.41 21.61
CA VAL A 173 -4.85 13.63 20.71
C VAL A 173 -6.17 13.61 21.49
N ALA A 174 -6.35 12.64 22.40
CA ALA A 174 -7.50 12.62 23.30
C ALA A 174 -7.57 13.90 24.15
N LEU A 175 -6.46 14.34 24.76
CA LEU A 175 -6.44 15.58 25.55
C LEU A 175 -6.82 16.81 24.71
N PHE A 176 -6.36 16.89 23.47
CA PHE A 176 -6.69 17.98 22.57
C PHE A 176 -8.17 18.02 22.17
N HIS A 177 -8.84 16.88 21.97
CA HIS A 177 -10.30 16.86 21.81
C HIS A 177 -11.04 17.44 23.01
N SER A 178 -10.49 17.26 24.23
CA SER A 178 -11.08 17.86 25.43
C SER A 178 -11.06 19.39 25.39
N PHE A 179 -10.00 19.99 24.82
CA PHE A 179 -9.89 21.44 24.68
C PHE A 179 -10.94 22.00 23.72
N VAL A 180 -11.25 21.26 22.65
CA VAL A 180 -12.31 21.63 21.69
C VAL A 180 -13.68 21.56 22.33
N GLY A 181 -13.98 20.45 23.03
CA GLY A 181 -15.23 20.29 23.76
C GLY A 181 -15.42 21.38 24.82
N LEU A 182 -14.37 21.69 25.59
CA LEU A 182 -14.43 22.75 26.59
C LEU A 182 -14.60 24.14 25.93
N ALA A 183 -13.88 24.44 24.85
CA ALA A 183 -14.03 25.71 24.13
C ALA A 183 -15.44 25.91 23.59
N ALA A 184 -16.03 24.87 22.97
CA ALA A 184 -17.41 24.88 22.48
C ALA A 184 -18.45 25.12 23.59
N MET A 185 -18.26 24.45 24.73
CA MET A 185 -19.10 24.62 25.92
C MET A 185 -19.01 26.06 26.45
N LEU A 186 -17.80 26.61 26.54
CA LEU A 186 -17.56 28.00 26.97
C LEU A 186 -18.20 29.02 26.03
N ILE A 187 -18.15 28.80 24.71
CA ILE A 187 -18.82 29.65 23.71
C ILE A 187 -20.34 29.60 23.90
N SER A 188 -20.90 28.42 24.19
CA SER A 188 -22.35 28.27 24.43
C SER A 188 -22.82 29.06 25.66
N PHE A 189 -22.06 29.00 26.76
CA PHE A 189 -22.31 29.83 27.94
C PHE A 189 -22.11 31.32 27.67
N ALA A 190 -21.08 31.68 26.92
CA ALA A 190 -20.83 33.07 26.54
C ALA A 190 -22.00 33.63 25.72
N ASN A 191 -22.45 32.90 24.71
CA ASN A 191 -23.59 33.29 23.87
C ASN A 191 -24.87 33.48 24.69
N LEU A 192 -25.16 32.56 25.63
CA LEU A 192 -26.28 32.71 26.56
C LEU A 192 -26.16 33.99 27.39
N TRP A 193 -24.94 34.37 27.82
CA TRP A 193 -24.71 35.49 28.75
C TRP A 193 -24.34 36.82 28.07
N THR A 194 -24.40 36.89 26.75
CA THR A 194 -24.07 38.10 25.99
C THR A 194 -25.16 39.18 26.19
N PRO A 195 -24.82 40.41 26.62
CA PRO A 195 -25.78 41.49 26.88
C PRO A 195 -26.58 41.96 25.65
N PHE A 196 -26.08 41.68 24.44
CA PHE A 196 -26.64 42.17 23.17
C PHE A 196 -27.99 41.55 22.80
N GLN A 197 -28.41 40.46 23.44
CA GLN A 197 -29.74 39.83 23.26
C GLN A 197 -30.81 40.36 24.23
N SER A 198 -30.52 41.41 25.00
CA SER A 198 -31.49 42.05 25.90
C SER A 198 -32.48 43.00 25.20
N SER A 199 -32.40 43.15 23.88
CA SER A 199 -33.37 43.92 23.07
C SER A 199 -34.36 43.00 22.37
N GLU A 200 -35.51 42.73 23.00
CA GLU A 200 -36.81 42.25 22.47
C GLU A 200 -36.89 41.12 21.39
N GLU A 201 -35.80 40.59 20.85
CA GLU A 201 -35.81 39.41 19.96
C GLU A 201 -35.97 38.16 20.81
N GLU A 202 -37.16 37.55 20.76
CA GLU A 202 -37.41 36.25 21.35
C GLU A 202 -36.39 35.23 20.82
N PHE A 203 -35.68 34.55 21.73
CA PHE A 203 -34.88 33.36 21.41
C PHE A 203 -35.75 32.38 20.63
N SER A 204 -35.41 32.16 19.35
CA SER A 204 -36.12 31.18 18.54
C SER A 204 -35.95 29.78 19.16
N ALA A 205 -36.96 28.92 19.02
CA ALA A 205 -36.87 27.54 19.47
C ALA A 205 -35.68 26.80 18.81
N VAL A 206 -35.34 27.18 17.57
CA VAL A 206 -34.20 26.66 16.81
C VAL A 206 -32.88 27.01 17.49
N HIS A 207 -32.66 28.29 17.82
CA HIS A 207 -31.44 28.75 18.51
C HIS A 207 -31.29 28.07 19.88
N ALA A 208 -32.39 27.87 20.60
CA ALA A 208 -32.39 27.15 21.87
C ALA A 208 -32.00 25.67 21.71
N ILE A 209 -32.47 25.01 20.64
CA ILE A 209 -32.09 23.62 20.30
C ILE A 209 -30.60 23.53 19.97
N GLU A 210 -30.10 24.42 19.10
CA GLU A 210 -28.70 24.45 18.67
C GLU A 210 -27.76 24.64 19.85
N MET A 211 -28.09 25.58 20.74
CA MET A 211 -27.34 25.85 21.97
C MET A 211 -27.35 24.63 22.91
N PHE A 212 -28.52 24.06 23.21
CA PHE A 212 -28.64 22.97 24.19
C PHE A 212 -27.97 21.68 23.72
N ILE A 213 -28.17 21.29 22.45
CA ILE A 213 -27.54 20.10 21.87
C ILE A 213 -26.04 20.32 21.72
N GLY A 214 -25.64 21.49 21.22
CA GLY A 214 -24.23 21.86 21.07
C GLY A 214 -23.47 21.79 22.38
N GLU A 215 -24.02 22.36 23.46
CA GLU A 215 -23.43 22.32 24.79
C GLU A 215 -23.35 20.89 25.34
N ALA A 216 -24.41 20.07 25.19
CA ALA A 216 -24.41 18.70 25.67
C ALA A 216 -23.31 17.84 25.00
N ILE A 217 -23.20 17.90 23.67
CA ILE A 217 -22.15 17.17 22.93
C ILE A 217 -20.77 17.66 23.35
N SER A 218 -20.61 18.97 23.57
CA SER A 218 -19.36 19.60 24.02
C SER A 218 -18.92 19.12 25.40
N ALA A 219 -19.85 19.06 26.35
CA ALA A 219 -19.62 18.58 27.72
C ALA A 219 -19.28 17.07 27.77
N ILE A 220 -19.97 16.25 26.96
CA ILE A 220 -19.64 14.82 26.78
C ILE A 220 -18.23 14.67 26.20
N THR A 221 -17.90 15.46 25.17
CA THR A 221 -16.60 15.41 24.50
C THR A 221 -15.48 15.81 25.46
N PHE A 222 -15.66 16.89 26.23
CA PHE A 222 -14.68 17.38 27.20
C PHE A 222 -14.31 16.29 28.21
N THR A 223 -15.31 15.77 28.93
CA THR A 223 -15.07 14.82 30.01
C THR A 223 -14.72 13.42 29.51
N GLY A 224 -15.36 12.94 28.45
CA GLY A 224 -15.04 11.67 27.83
C GLY A 224 -13.60 11.64 27.33
N SER A 225 -13.12 12.73 26.75
CA SER A 225 -11.74 12.86 26.28
C SER A 225 -10.71 12.90 27.41
N ILE A 226 -11.03 13.54 28.54
CA ILE A 226 -10.17 13.49 29.75
C ILE A 226 -10.06 12.06 30.28
N VAL A 227 -11.19 11.35 30.38
CA VAL A 227 -11.19 9.94 30.81
C VAL A 227 -10.39 9.08 29.83
N ALA A 228 -10.56 9.28 28.52
CA ALA A 228 -9.80 8.57 27.50
C ALA A 228 -8.29 8.80 27.64
N ALA A 229 -7.86 10.06 27.75
CA ALA A 229 -6.47 10.43 27.95
C ALA A 229 -5.92 9.82 29.24
N GLY A 230 -6.67 9.88 30.35
CA GLY A 230 -6.27 9.31 31.63
C GLY A 230 -6.13 7.79 31.61
N LYS A 231 -6.99 7.07 30.88
CA LYS A 231 -6.88 5.61 30.71
C LYS A 231 -5.68 5.21 29.83
N LEU A 232 -5.43 5.96 28.77
CA LEU A 232 -4.28 5.73 27.87
C LEU A 232 -2.95 6.07 28.54
N HIS A 233 -2.94 7.07 29.41
CA HIS A 233 -1.80 7.43 30.26
C HIS A 233 -1.70 6.58 31.54
N GLU A 234 -2.61 5.61 31.72
CA GLU A 234 -2.63 4.69 32.85
C GLU A 234 -2.76 5.36 34.23
N ILE A 235 -3.23 6.62 34.27
CA ILE A 235 -3.67 7.31 35.49
C ILE A 235 -4.95 6.65 36.00
N PHE A 236 -5.83 6.29 35.07
CA PHE A 236 -7.06 5.54 35.35
C PHE A 236 -6.89 4.06 34.98
N PRO A 237 -7.57 3.13 35.68
CA PRO A 237 -7.55 1.72 35.34
C PRO A 237 -7.94 1.49 33.89
N SER A 238 -7.16 0.69 33.16
CA SER A 238 -7.43 0.40 31.74
C SER A 238 -8.66 -0.50 31.54
N GLY A 239 -9.10 -1.24 32.56
CA GLY A 239 -10.31 -2.06 32.50
C GLY A 239 -11.59 -1.25 32.25
N ALA A 240 -12.61 -1.91 31.68
CA ALA A 240 -13.95 -1.33 31.58
C ALA A 240 -14.58 -1.20 32.97
N LEU A 241 -15.09 -0.02 33.34
CA LEU A 241 -15.85 0.17 34.56
C LEU A 241 -17.20 -0.58 34.44
N LYS A 242 -17.46 -1.49 35.39
CA LYS A 242 -18.71 -2.28 35.42
C LYS A 242 -19.59 -1.82 36.59
N LEU A 243 -20.53 -0.91 36.33
CA LEU A 243 -21.59 -0.56 37.28
C LEU A 243 -22.84 -1.45 37.07
N PRO A 244 -23.51 -1.91 38.14
CA PRO A 244 -24.78 -2.63 38.00
C PRO A 244 -25.83 -1.72 37.37
N GLY A 245 -26.51 -2.20 36.32
CA GLY A 245 -27.52 -1.42 35.61
C GLY A 245 -26.98 -0.25 34.77
N ARG A 246 -25.69 -0.24 34.39
CA ARG A 246 -25.06 0.85 33.62
C ARG A 246 -25.82 1.32 32.37
N HIS A 247 -26.50 0.40 31.66
CA HIS A 247 -27.28 0.75 30.47
C HIS A 247 -28.55 1.52 30.84
N PHE A 248 -29.19 1.13 31.93
CA PHE A 248 -30.31 1.86 32.50
C PHE A 248 -29.86 3.24 32.99
N LEU A 249 -28.69 3.33 33.65
CA LEU A 249 -28.12 4.62 34.07
C LEU A 249 -27.86 5.55 32.87
N ASN A 250 -27.25 5.04 31.79
CA ASN A 250 -27.03 5.82 30.56
C ASN A 250 -28.34 6.25 29.91
N ALA A 251 -29.30 5.33 29.77
CA ALA A 251 -30.61 5.65 29.20
C ALA A 251 -31.36 6.68 30.04
N PHE A 252 -31.25 6.60 31.37
CA PHE A 252 -31.83 7.56 32.30
C PHE A 252 -31.19 8.95 32.16
N MET A 253 -29.86 9.04 32.07
CA MET A 253 -29.17 10.31 31.82
C MET A 253 -29.58 10.92 30.47
N VAL A 254 -29.67 10.13 29.41
CA VAL A 254 -30.14 10.60 28.08
C VAL A 254 -31.60 11.07 28.15
N ALA A 255 -32.48 10.34 28.82
CA ALA A 255 -33.87 10.77 29.03
C ALA A 255 -33.95 12.07 29.85
N GLY A 256 -33.08 12.23 30.85
CA GLY A 256 -32.93 13.46 31.61
C GLY A 256 -32.48 14.64 30.74
N LEU A 257 -31.53 14.44 29.83
CA LEU A 257 -31.11 15.47 28.86
C LEU A 257 -32.26 15.88 27.93
N ILE A 258 -33.03 14.92 27.42
CA ILE A 258 -34.20 15.22 26.57
C ILE A 258 -35.26 16.01 27.35
N ALA A 259 -35.52 15.64 28.61
CA ALA A 259 -36.45 16.36 29.47
C ALA A 259 -35.97 17.79 29.77
N LEU A 260 -34.71 17.97 30.15
CA LEU A 260 -34.11 19.29 30.37
C LEU A 260 -34.15 20.14 29.11
N GLY A 261 -33.84 19.58 27.94
CA GLY A 261 -33.86 20.28 26.66
C GLY A 261 -35.28 20.71 26.27
N SER A 262 -36.26 19.85 26.49
CA SER A 262 -37.67 20.19 26.25
C SER A 262 -38.12 21.38 27.10
N VAL A 263 -37.72 21.41 28.38
CA VAL A 263 -38.02 22.54 29.27
C VAL A 263 -37.22 23.78 28.88
N PHE A 264 -35.96 23.64 28.47
CA PHE A 264 -35.10 24.75 28.03
C PHE A 264 -35.66 25.49 26.82
N ILE A 265 -36.26 24.75 25.88
CA ILE A 265 -36.90 25.32 24.68
C ILE A 265 -38.17 26.11 25.05
N ILE A 266 -38.96 25.60 25.99
CA ILE A 266 -40.25 26.20 26.38
C ILE A 266 -40.06 27.45 27.25
N ILE A 267 -39.11 27.41 28.18
CA ILE A 267 -38.85 28.53 29.09
C ILE A 267 -38.11 29.62 28.33
N THR A 268 -38.56 30.87 28.48
CA THR A 268 -37.93 32.06 27.88
C THR A 268 -37.15 32.90 28.89
N ASP A 269 -37.35 32.66 30.19
CA ASP A 269 -36.65 33.36 31.27
C ASP A 269 -35.16 33.01 31.32
N TYR A 270 -34.32 34.04 31.31
CA TYR A 270 -32.86 33.94 31.25
C TYR A 270 -32.26 33.21 32.46
N ALA A 271 -32.75 33.49 33.67
CA ALA A 271 -32.23 32.89 34.89
C ALA A 271 -32.50 31.38 34.91
N ASN A 272 -33.73 30.98 34.58
CA ASN A 272 -34.11 29.57 34.48
C ASN A 272 -33.36 28.84 33.37
N ARG A 273 -33.16 29.46 32.19
CA ARG A 273 -32.32 28.88 31.13
C ARG A 273 -30.87 28.68 31.57
N THR A 274 -30.31 29.61 32.33
CA THR A 274 -28.96 29.46 32.88
C THR A 274 -28.88 28.26 33.83
N TYR A 275 -29.86 28.07 34.72
CA TYR A 275 -29.90 26.89 35.60
C TYR A 275 -30.07 25.58 34.84
N LEU A 276 -30.91 25.56 33.81
CA LEU A 276 -31.10 24.39 32.95
C LEU A 276 -29.82 24.07 32.16
N MET A 277 -29.08 25.08 31.72
CA MET A 277 -27.78 24.90 31.07
C MET A 277 -26.75 24.28 32.03
N TYR A 278 -26.67 24.74 33.28
CA TYR A 278 -25.82 24.08 34.29
C TYR A 278 -26.23 22.63 34.53
N GLY A 279 -27.54 22.35 34.56
CA GLY A 279 -28.06 20.99 34.63
C GLY A 279 -27.64 20.14 33.42
N ASN A 280 -27.70 20.71 32.22
CA ASN A 280 -27.26 20.07 30.98
C ASN A 280 -25.76 19.74 31.02
N SER A 281 -24.92 20.71 31.40
CA SER A 281 -23.48 20.52 31.55
C SER A 281 -23.17 19.40 32.53
N LEU A 282 -23.74 19.45 33.74
CA LEU A 282 -23.46 18.45 34.77
C LEU A 282 -23.87 17.05 34.31
N LEU A 283 -25.08 16.90 33.76
CA LEU A 283 -25.58 15.60 33.32
C LEU A 283 -24.80 15.06 32.11
N SER A 284 -24.45 15.92 31.16
CA SER A 284 -23.64 15.59 29.99
C SER A 284 -22.20 15.24 30.35
N MET A 285 -21.60 15.94 31.31
CA MET A 285 -20.28 15.62 31.86
C MET A 285 -20.29 14.25 32.58
N LEU A 286 -21.30 13.98 33.40
CA LEU A 286 -21.45 12.66 34.05
C LEU A 286 -21.64 11.54 33.02
N LEU A 287 -22.44 11.79 31.98
CA LEU A 287 -22.64 10.86 30.87
C LEU A 287 -21.33 10.62 30.12
N GLY A 288 -20.56 11.66 29.79
CA GLY A 288 -19.26 11.55 29.13
C GLY A 288 -18.24 10.74 29.94
N ILE A 289 -18.14 11.02 31.25
CA ILE A 289 -17.29 10.24 32.18
C ILE A 289 -17.70 8.76 32.15
N HIS A 290 -18.99 8.47 32.36
CA HIS A 290 -19.46 7.11 32.51
C HIS A 290 -19.40 6.30 31.21
N LEU A 291 -19.74 6.90 30.06
CA LEU A 291 -19.65 6.26 28.74
C LEU A 291 -18.22 5.81 28.46
N VAL A 292 -17.24 6.70 28.58
CA VAL A 292 -15.83 6.37 28.25
C VAL A 292 -15.19 5.50 29.33
N ALA A 293 -15.51 5.70 30.61
CA ALA A 293 -15.02 4.84 31.69
C ALA A 293 -15.46 3.38 31.50
N SER A 294 -16.65 3.16 30.93
CA SER A 294 -17.21 1.84 30.63
C SER A 294 -16.57 1.14 29.43
N ILE A 295 -15.75 1.83 28.63
CA ILE A 295 -15.04 1.26 27.48
C ILE A 295 -13.70 0.68 27.94
N GLY A 296 -13.35 -0.53 27.51
CA GLY A 296 -12.07 -1.16 27.87
C GLY A 296 -10.87 -0.51 27.19
N GLY A 297 -9.68 -0.64 27.79
CA GLY A 297 -8.41 -0.11 27.28
C GLY A 297 -8.08 -0.54 25.85
N ALA A 298 -8.50 -1.76 25.48
CA ALA A 298 -8.37 -2.32 24.14
C ALA A 298 -9.18 -1.57 23.08
N ASP A 299 -10.34 -1.05 23.49
CA ASP A 299 -11.32 -0.40 22.63
C ASP A 299 -11.16 1.14 22.64
N MET A 300 -10.21 1.64 23.43
CA MET A 300 -9.88 3.06 23.49
C MET A 300 -9.57 3.69 22.14
N PRO A 301 -8.89 3.03 21.18
CA PRO A 301 -8.71 3.59 19.85
C PRO A 301 -10.05 4.04 19.22
N VAL A 302 -11.10 3.21 19.32
CA VAL A 302 -12.44 3.52 18.77
C VAL A 302 -13.08 4.66 19.55
N ALA A 303 -12.94 4.67 20.88
CA ALA A 303 -13.46 5.76 21.72
C ALA A 303 -12.82 7.12 21.36
N ILE A 304 -11.50 7.16 21.11
CA ILE A 304 -10.80 8.39 20.69
C ILE A 304 -11.34 8.89 19.34
N SER A 305 -11.51 7.98 18.38
CA SER A 305 -12.03 8.31 17.05
C SER A 305 -13.48 8.82 17.10
N MET A 306 -14.29 8.25 17.98
CA MET A 306 -15.65 8.70 18.23
C MET A 306 -15.69 10.07 18.91
N LEU A 307 -14.81 10.33 19.87
CA LEU A 307 -14.69 11.64 20.52
C LEU A 307 -14.18 12.71 19.53
N ASN A 308 -13.34 12.34 18.56
CA ASN A 308 -12.99 13.21 17.42
C ASN A 308 -14.22 13.50 16.52
N SER A 309 -15.12 12.53 16.34
CA SER A 309 -16.40 12.78 15.68
C SER A 309 -17.23 13.80 16.46
N TYR A 310 -17.32 13.64 17.78
CA TYR A 310 -18.09 14.53 18.64
C TYR A 310 -17.53 15.95 18.70
N SER A 311 -16.20 16.13 18.66
CA SER A 311 -15.61 17.46 18.56
C SER A 311 -16.02 18.17 17.25
N GLY A 312 -16.09 17.42 16.13
CA GLY A 312 -16.61 17.93 14.86
C GLY A 312 -18.10 18.31 14.90
N TRP A 313 -18.94 17.48 15.51
CA TRP A 313 -20.36 17.80 15.70
C TRP A 313 -20.56 19.00 16.63
N ALA A 314 -19.82 19.07 17.75
CA ALA A 314 -19.81 20.24 18.63
C ALA A 314 -19.45 21.52 17.86
N THR A 315 -18.42 21.46 17.01
CA THR A 315 -17.99 22.57 16.15
C THR A 315 -19.10 22.98 15.17
N SER A 316 -19.82 22.00 14.59
CA SER A 316 -20.94 22.27 13.68
C SER A 316 -22.09 22.97 14.41
N PHE A 317 -22.45 22.52 15.61
CA PHE A 317 -23.49 23.15 16.44
C PHE A 317 -23.09 24.55 16.91
N THR A 318 -21.82 24.78 17.26
CA THR A 318 -21.33 26.16 17.48
C THR A 318 -21.46 26.99 16.21
N GLY A 319 -21.23 26.41 15.03
CA GLY A 319 -21.45 27.07 13.75
C GLY A 319 -22.91 27.44 13.49
N PHE A 320 -23.84 26.55 13.80
CA PHE A 320 -25.28 26.87 13.75
C PHE A 320 -25.63 28.01 14.73
N LEU A 321 -25.19 27.88 15.99
CA LEU A 321 -25.46 28.82 17.08
C LEU A 321 -25.08 30.27 16.74
N ILE A 322 -23.98 30.48 16.02
CA ILE A 322 -23.50 31.83 15.66
C ILE A 322 -23.67 32.15 14.17
N ASN A 323 -24.38 31.31 13.43
CA ASN A 323 -24.61 31.43 11.99
C ASN A 323 -23.32 31.50 11.15
N SER A 324 -22.32 30.68 11.47
CA SER A 324 -21.05 30.58 10.75
C SER A 324 -20.99 29.33 9.86
N LYS A 325 -21.12 29.54 8.53
CA LYS A 325 -21.00 28.48 7.52
C LYS A 325 -19.65 27.77 7.56
N MET A 326 -18.59 28.50 7.87
CA MET A 326 -17.24 27.93 7.93
C MET A 326 -17.07 26.91 9.08
N LEU A 327 -17.63 27.22 10.27
CA LEU A 327 -17.67 26.27 11.39
C LEU A 327 -18.52 25.05 11.05
N ILE A 328 -19.67 25.25 10.38
CA ILE A 328 -20.54 24.16 9.93
C ILE A 328 -19.80 23.24 8.94
N ILE A 329 -19.14 23.81 7.92
CA ILE A 329 -18.40 23.03 6.91
C ILE A 329 -17.28 22.24 7.57
N CYS A 330 -16.40 22.91 8.33
CA CYS A 330 -15.25 22.27 8.94
C CYS A 330 -15.69 21.22 9.99
N GLY A 331 -16.66 21.57 10.84
CA GLY A 331 -17.22 20.67 11.85
C GLY A 331 -17.84 19.42 11.22
N ALA A 332 -18.61 19.55 10.14
CA ALA A 332 -19.22 18.42 9.45
C ALA A 332 -18.18 17.49 8.80
N LEU A 333 -17.11 18.07 8.22
CA LEU A 333 -15.98 17.31 7.66
C LEU A 333 -15.26 16.49 8.74
N ILE A 334 -15.00 17.09 9.91
CA ILE A 334 -14.35 16.42 11.05
C ILE A 334 -15.28 15.36 11.66
N GLY A 335 -16.55 15.71 11.87
CA GLY A 335 -17.55 14.85 12.48
C GLY A 335 -17.77 13.58 11.69
N SER A 336 -18.00 13.73 10.38
CA SER A 336 -18.16 12.59 9.46
C SER A 336 -16.88 11.74 9.37
N SER A 337 -15.71 12.37 9.31
CA SER A 337 -14.40 11.70 9.31
C SER A 337 -14.21 10.79 10.54
N GLY A 338 -14.43 11.32 11.75
CA GLY A 338 -14.30 10.54 12.99
C GLY A 338 -15.30 9.37 13.07
N ALA A 339 -16.52 9.56 12.58
CA ALA A 339 -17.54 8.50 12.58
C ALA A 339 -17.15 7.34 11.65
N ILE A 340 -16.62 7.65 10.47
CA ILE A 340 -16.19 6.65 9.49
C ILE A 340 -14.95 5.91 9.96
N LEU A 341 -13.98 6.64 10.51
CA LEU A 341 -12.79 6.02 11.05
C LEU A 341 -13.16 5.07 12.21
N SER A 342 -14.07 5.49 13.09
CA SER A 342 -14.61 4.62 14.14
C SER A 342 -15.22 3.34 13.58
N HIS A 343 -15.95 3.43 12.46
CA HIS A 343 -16.52 2.28 11.76
C HIS A 343 -15.45 1.36 11.15
N ILE A 344 -14.46 1.91 10.44
CA ILE A 344 -13.34 1.14 9.86
C ILE A 344 -12.59 0.37 10.94
N MET A 345 -12.34 1.00 12.09
CA MET A 345 -11.69 0.36 13.22
C MET A 345 -12.54 -0.76 13.82
N CYS A 346 -13.85 -0.55 13.94
CA CYS A 346 -14.79 -1.57 14.39
C CYS A 346 -14.78 -2.80 13.46
N LEU A 347 -14.72 -2.59 12.14
CA LEU A 347 -14.58 -3.67 11.15
C LEU A 347 -13.27 -4.45 11.35
N GLY A 348 -12.15 -3.75 11.55
CA GLY A 348 -10.84 -4.38 11.83
C GLY A 348 -10.78 -5.17 13.15
N MET A 349 -11.76 -5.01 14.03
CA MET A 349 -11.92 -5.78 15.28
C MET A 349 -13.04 -6.82 15.19
N ASN A 350 -13.76 -6.89 14.07
CA ASN A 350 -15.03 -7.60 13.90
C ASN A 350 -16.04 -7.34 15.03
N ARG A 351 -16.23 -6.05 15.39
CA ARG A 351 -17.18 -5.61 16.41
C ARG A 351 -18.09 -4.53 15.86
N SER A 352 -19.32 -4.46 16.36
CA SER A 352 -20.20 -3.32 16.05
C SER A 352 -19.86 -2.12 16.94
N LEU A 353 -20.02 -0.91 16.41
CA LEU A 353 -19.81 0.34 17.15
C LEU A 353 -20.64 0.39 18.45
N LEU A 354 -21.87 -0.13 18.39
CA LEU A 354 -22.75 -0.21 19.56
C LEU A 354 -22.18 -1.12 20.65
N ASN A 355 -21.65 -2.29 20.30
CA ASN A 355 -21.04 -3.21 21.27
C ASN A 355 -19.77 -2.62 21.91
N VAL A 356 -19.05 -1.75 21.18
CA VAL A 356 -17.91 -1.01 21.72
C VAL A 356 -18.35 0.08 22.69
N MET A 357 -19.30 0.94 22.30
CA MET A 357 -19.81 2.04 23.12
C MET A 357 -20.52 1.58 24.39
N VAL A 358 -21.29 0.50 24.29
CA VAL A 358 -22.06 -0.07 25.39
C VAL A 358 -21.14 -0.87 26.32
N GLY A 359 -19.89 -1.11 25.91
CA GLY A 359 -18.80 -1.54 26.78
C GLY A 359 -18.91 -3.01 27.20
N GLY A 360 -18.97 -3.97 26.30
CA GLY A 360 -18.96 -5.37 26.75
C GLY A 360 -18.68 -6.39 25.67
N TRP A 361 -17.83 -7.35 26.03
CA TRP A 361 -17.75 -8.69 25.42
C TRP A 361 -18.92 -9.59 25.85
N GLU A 362 -20.05 -8.98 26.23
CA GLU A 362 -21.18 -9.65 26.85
C GLU A 362 -22.27 -9.82 25.79
N GLY A 363 -22.35 -11.02 25.20
CA GLY A 363 -23.52 -11.47 24.46
C GLY A 363 -23.28 -12.32 23.21
N SER A 364 -22.88 -13.59 23.41
CA SER A 364 -23.53 -14.80 22.85
C SER A 364 -22.54 -15.97 22.84
N GLY A 365 -22.51 -16.71 23.94
CA GLY A 365 -21.69 -17.91 24.11
C GLY A 365 -21.36 -18.07 25.58
N ASP A 366 -22.06 -18.98 26.25
CA ASP A 366 -21.55 -19.54 27.50
C ASP A 366 -20.07 -19.86 27.32
N SER A 367 -19.28 -19.45 28.30
CA SER A 367 -17.89 -19.82 28.42
C SER A 367 -17.80 -21.34 28.61
N ASN A 368 -17.82 -22.08 27.51
CA ASN A 368 -16.91 -23.21 27.44
C ASN A 368 -15.53 -22.57 27.36
N GLU A 369 -14.85 -22.53 28.51
CA GLU A 369 -13.40 -22.62 28.53
C GLU A 369 -13.04 -23.70 27.51
N ALA A 370 -12.48 -23.31 26.36
CA ALA A 370 -11.81 -24.27 25.52
C ALA A 370 -10.81 -24.96 26.45
N GLN A 371 -11.03 -26.26 26.66
CA GLN A 371 -10.23 -27.13 27.51
C GLN A 371 -8.75 -26.77 27.33
N GLY A 372 -8.06 -26.56 28.46
CA GLY A 372 -6.68 -26.10 28.52
C GLY A 372 -5.82 -26.66 27.40
N ILE A 373 -5.43 -25.78 26.48
CA ILE A 373 -4.48 -26.09 25.43
C ILE A 373 -3.11 -26.08 26.09
N GLY A 374 -2.60 -27.27 26.40
CA GLY A 374 -1.22 -27.54 26.81
C GLY A 374 -0.87 -27.13 28.24
N ASP A 375 -0.19 -28.03 28.94
CA ASP A 375 0.51 -27.67 30.19
C ASP A 375 1.63 -26.66 29.84
N GLN A 376 2.05 -25.79 30.78
CA GLN A 376 3.10 -24.77 30.49
C GLN A 376 4.43 -25.39 30.00
N SER A 377 4.60 -26.71 30.16
CA SER A 377 5.75 -27.49 29.70
C SER A 377 5.80 -27.73 28.18
N ASP A 378 4.70 -27.56 27.44
CA ASP A 378 4.64 -27.89 25.99
C ASP A 378 5.05 -26.75 25.05
N VAL A 379 5.51 -25.62 25.60
CA VAL A 379 5.90 -24.44 24.80
C VAL A 379 7.38 -24.52 24.41
N ASN A 380 7.66 -24.49 23.10
CA ASN A 380 9.03 -24.47 22.56
C ASN A 380 9.72 -23.13 22.87
N LYS A 381 10.68 -23.13 23.81
CA LYS A 381 11.45 -21.93 24.16
C LYS A 381 12.69 -21.78 23.28
N THR A 382 13.06 -20.54 22.98
CA THR A 382 14.27 -20.21 22.21
C THR A 382 15.07 -19.10 22.89
N ASN A 383 16.26 -18.78 22.36
CA ASN A 383 17.15 -17.75 22.88
C ASN A 383 17.62 -16.80 21.76
N ALA A 384 18.14 -15.63 22.13
CA ALA A 384 18.50 -14.58 21.19
C ALA A 384 19.54 -15.02 20.14
N MET A 385 20.49 -15.87 20.52
CA MET A 385 21.52 -16.38 19.60
C MET A 385 20.93 -17.32 18.55
N LYS A 386 20.02 -18.23 18.93
CA LYS A 386 19.32 -19.11 17.99
C LYS A 386 18.43 -18.31 17.04
N VAL A 387 17.69 -17.33 17.57
CA VAL A 387 16.86 -16.43 16.75
C VAL A 387 17.71 -15.66 15.74
N ALA A 388 18.86 -15.12 16.15
CA ALA A 388 19.79 -14.45 15.24
C ALA A 388 20.27 -15.37 14.10
N ARG A 389 20.59 -16.64 14.39
CA ARG A 389 20.96 -17.64 13.37
C ARG A 389 19.82 -17.97 12.43
N ASP A 390 18.61 -18.16 12.96
CA ASP A 390 17.42 -18.43 12.16
C ASP A 390 17.16 -17.26 11.18
N LEU A 391 17.19 -16.02 11.68
CA LEU A 391 17.05 -14.81 10.87
C LEU A 391 18.13 -14.67 9.80
N LEU A 392 19.39 -14.96 10.13
CA LEU A 392 20.52 -14.91 9.17
C LEU A 392 20.51 -16.06 8.15
N SER A 393 19.74 -17.12 8.40
CA SER A 393 19.58 -18.25 7.48
C SER A 393 18.38 -18.12 6.54
N ALA A 394 17.47 -17.20 6.84
CA ALA A 394 16.28 -16.92 6.06
C ALA A 394 16.60 -16.14 4.79
N LYS A 395 15.83 -16.38 3.72
CA LYS A 395 15.82 -15.53 2.51
C LYS A 395 14.75 -14.45 2.62
N LYS A 396 13.59 -14.79 3.21
CA LYS A 396 12.47 -13.87 3.40
C LYS A 396 12.00 -13.88 4.86
N VAL A 397 12.05 -12.72 5.50
CA VAL A 397 11.65 -12.50 6.89
C VAL A 397 10.45 -11.56 6.95
N LEU A 398 9.44 -11.92 7.73
CA LEU A 398 8.33 -11.03 8.06
C LEU A 398 8.42 -10.61 9.52
N ILE A 399 8.27 -9.32 9.81
CA ILE A 399 8.18 -8.80 11.16
C ILE A 399 6.75 -8.37 11.44
N VAL A 400 6.15 -8.89 12.52
CA VAL A 400 4.79 -8.56 12.95
C VAL A 400 4.83 -7.82 14.28
N PRO A 401 4.87 -6.48 14.28
CA PRO A 401 4.91 -5.69 15.50
C PRO A 401 3.53 -5.60 16.16
N GLY A 402 3.52 -5.60 17.48
CA GLY A 402 2.34 -5.33 18.30
C GLY A 402 2.62 -4.31 19.39
N TYR A 403 1.62 -4.05 20.23
CA TYR A 403 1.72 -3.02 21.28
C TYR A 403 2.87 -3.29 22.27
N GLY A 404 3.27 -4.55 22.49
CA GLY A 404 4.42 -4.87 23.32
C GLY A 404 5.73 -4.23 22.85
N MET A 405 5.93 -4.05 21.53
CA MET A 405 7.08 -3.35 20.96
C MET A 405 7.08 -1.86 21.33
N ALA A 406 5.91 -1.23 21.30
CA ALA A 406 5.75 0.19 21.64
C ALA A 406 6.01 0.44 23.14
N VAL A 407 5.49 -0.43 24.01
CA VAL A 407 5.69 -0.32 25.47
C VAL A 407 7.17 -0.49 25.84
N SER A 408 7.88 -1.43 25.20
CA SER A 408 9.31 -1.60 25.42
C SER A 408 10.18 -0.55 24.74
N ARG A 409 9.61 0.28 23.86
CA ARG A 409 10.32 1.25 23.02
C ARG A 409 11.45 0.60 22.21
N SER A 410 11.14 -0.54 21.59
CA SER A 410 12.12 -1.35 20.85
C SER A 410 12.09 -1.15 19.34
N GLN A 411 11.34 -0.17 18.83
CA GLN A 411 11.21 0.10 17.39
C GLN A 411 12.56 0.42 16.71
N GLN A 412 13.44 1.16 17.39
CA GLN A 412 14.79 1.48 16.91
C GLN A 412 15.69 0.23 16.83
N ASP A 413 15.55 -0.66 17.81
CA ASP A 413 16.30 -1.92 17.84
C ASP A 413 15.83 -2.84 16.70
N VAL A 414 14.52 -2.89 16.43
CA VAL A 414 13.94 -3.65 15.32
C VAL A 414 14.38 -3.07 13.97
N ALA A 415 14.37 -1.74 13.79
CA ALA A 415 14.85 -1.10 12.58
C ALA A 415 16.35 -1.37 12.32
N SER A 416 17.14 -1.44 13.38
CA SER A 416 18.56 -1.81 13.31
C SER A 416 18.75 -3.28 12.89
N ILE A 417 17.90 -4.20 13.38
CA ILE A 417 17.87 -5.60 12.92
C ILE A 417 17.52 -5.65 11.43
N VAL A 418 16.47 -4.96 11.01
CA VAL A 418 16.04 -4.91 9.60
C VAL A 418 17.17 -4.40 8.72
N SER A 419 17.81 -3.31 9.10
CA SER A 419 18.97 -2.76 8.37
C SER A 419 20.11 -3.77 8.28
N ALA A 420 20.44 -4.44 9.39
CA ALA A 420 21.49 -5.45 9.42
C ALA A 420 21.18 -6.69 8.55
N LEU A 421 19.91 -7.08 8.44
CA LEU A 421 19.46 -8.17 7.58
C LEU A 421 19.44 -7.75 6.10
N ARG A 422 18.90 -6.56 5.79
CA ARG A 422 18.85 -6.02 4.41
C ARG A 422 20.25 -5.79 3.83
N LEU A 423 21.22 -5.36 4.65
CA LEU A 423 22.63 -5.26 4.24
C LEU A 423 23.25 -6.60 3.83
N ARG A 424 22.62 -7.72 4.20
CA ARG A 424 23.02 -9.08 3.83
C ARG A 424 22.11 -9.70 2.76
N ASP A 425 21.39 -8.86 2.02
CA ASP A 425 20.47 -9.25 0.92
C ASP A 425 19.30 -10.16 1.36
N ILE A 426 18.93 -10.10 2.65
CA ILE A 426 17.74 -10.78 3.17
C ILE A 426 16.53 -9.87 2.95
N GLN A 427 15.48 -10.40 2.32
CA GLN A 427 14.24 -9.67 2.13
C GLN A 427 13.51 -9.57 3.46
N VAL A 428 13.26 -8.35 3.92
CA VAL A 428 12.54 -8.10 5.18
C VAL A 428 11.34 -7.21 4.91
N GLU A 429 10.17 -7.69 5.31
CA GLU A 429 8.91 -6.97 5.26
C GLU A 429 8.31 -6.84 6.66
N PHE A 430 7.49 -5.82 6.88
CA PHE A 430 6.63 -5.70 8.05
C PHE A 430 5.18 -5.97 7.67
N ALA A 431 4.43 -6.66 8.52
CA ALA A 431 2.98 -6.77 8.40
C ALA A 431 2.31 -6.04 9.56
N ILE A 432 1.51 -5.03 9.25
CA ILE A 432 0.78 -4.25 10.24
C ILE A 432 -0.68 -4.69 10.26
N HIS A 433 -1.17 -4.99 11.47
CA HIS A 433 -2.58 -5.21 11.69
C HIS A 433 -3.29 -3.85 11.88
N PRO A 434 -4.48 -3.60 11.29
CA PRO A 434 -5.16 -2.30 11.36
C PRO A 434 -5.36 -1.74 12.78
N VAL A 435 -5.58 -2.63 13.75
CA VAL A 435 -5.75 -2.28 15.18
C VAL A 435 -4.53 -2.59 16.07
N ALA A 436 -3.35 -2.82 15.49
CA ALA A 436 -2.13 -2.97 16.28
C ALA A 436 -1.79 -1.67 17.02
N GLY A 437 -1.76 -1.73 18.36
CA GLY A 437 -1.35 -0.62 19.21
C GLY A 437 -2.48 -0.05 20.08
N ARG A 438 -2.50 1.28 20.22
CA ARG A 438 -3.46 2.06 21.03
C ARG A 438 -4.17 3.15 20.22
N MET A 439 -3.92 3.20 18.91
CA MET A 439 -4.50 4.12 17.94
C MET A 439 -4.34 3.49 16.54
N PRO A 440 -5.24 3.73 15.57
CA PRO A 440 -5.09 3.28 14.18
C PRO A 440 -3.82 3.80 13.55
N GLY A 441 -3.02 2.93 12.94
CA GLY A 441 -1.74 3.32 12.35
C GLY A 441 -0.65 3.66 13.37
N HIS A 442 -0.83 3.33 14.66
CA HIS A 442 0.17 3.60 15.71
C HIS A 442 1.50 2.92 15.40
N MET A 443 1.48 1.68 14.90
CA MET A 443 2.73 0.99 14.52
C MET A 443 3.42 1.67 13.33
N ASN A 444 2.67 2.17 12.34
CA ASN A 444 3.24 2.84 11.17
C ASN A 444 4.02 4.09 11.57
N VAL A 445 3.48 4.91 12.50
CA VAL A 445 4.18 6.10 13.00
C VAL A 445 5.42 5.74 13.81
N LEU A 446 5.38 4.68 14.63
CA LEU A 446 6.56 4.25 15.39
C LEU A 446 7.66 3.66 14.50
N LEU A 447 7.29 2.95 13.44
CA LEU A 447 8.24 2.44 12.47
C LEU A 447 8.84 3.58 11.64
N ALA A 448 8.03 4.57 11.26
CA ALA A 448 8.52 5.79 10.61
C ALA A 448 9.46 6.59 11.52
N GLU A 449 9.17 6.70 12.83
CA GLU A 449 10.08 7.30 13.83
C GLU A 449 11.42 6.54 13.92
N ALA A 450 11.41 5.25 13.62
CA ALA A 450 12.59 4.39 13.56
C ALA A 450 13.25 4.35 12.17
N ASP A 451 12.91 5.29 11.28
CA ASP A 451 13.43 5.41 9.92
C ASP A 451 13.23 4.14 9.06
N VAL A 452 12.18 3.36 9.35
CA VAL A 452 11.80 2.20 8.53
C VAL A 452 11.10 2.70 7.25
N PRO A 453 11.61 2.37 6.05
CA PRO A 453 10.98 2.79 4.80
C PRO A 453 9.56 2.23 4.68
N TYR A 454 8.59 3.05 4.30
CA TYR A 454 7.20 2.59 4.16
C TYR A 454 7.02 1.54 3.05
N SER A 455 7.96 1.45 2.09
CA SER A 455 7.94 0.47 0.99
C SER A 455 7.90 -0.98 1.49
N ILE A 456 8.57 -1.24 2.61
CA ILE A 456 8.65 -2.56 3.25
C ILE A 456 7.60 -2.75 4.35
N VAL A 457 6.75 -1.76 4.61
CA VAL A 457 5.64 -1.85 5.56
C VAL A 457 4.36 -2.19 4.79
N LYS A 458 3.87 -3.41 4.96
CA LYS A 458 2.69 -3.96 4.29
C LYS A 458 1.50 -4.03 5.22
N GLU A 459 0.31 -3.95 4.66
CA GLU A 459 -0.93 -4.20 5.40
C GLU A 459 -1.18 -5.72 5.47
N MET A 460 -2.05 -6.14 6.39
CA MET A 460 -2.35 -7.55 6.63
C MET A 460 -2.88 -8.27 5.37
N GLU A 461 -3.72 -7.61 4.58
CA GLU A 461 -4.31 -8.15 3.35
C GLU A 461 -3.26 -8.43 2.27
N ASP A 462 -2.15 -7.68 2.27
CA ASP A 462 -1.06 -7.85 1.31
C ASP A 462 -0.18 -9.07 1.63
N VAL A 463 -0.07 -9.45 2.91
CA VAL A 463 0.84 -10.52 3.36
C VAL A 463 0.16 -11.87 3.53
N ASN A 464 -1.11 -11.91 3.95
CA ASN A 464 -1.83 -13.16 4.23
C ASN A 464 -1.91 -14.12 3.02
N PRO A 465 -2.12 -13.66 1.77
CA PRO A 465 -2.13 -14.54 0.60
C PRO A 465 -0.81 -15.26 0.34
N HIS A 466 0.31 -14.73 0.83
CA HIS A 466 1.66 -15.21 0.54
C HIS A 466 2.43 -15.58 1.81
N MET A 467 1.73 -15.80 2.94
CA MET A 467 2.33 -16.07 4.25
C MET A 467 3.27 -17.29 4.24
N GLU A 468 2.98 -18.29 3.42
CA GLU A 468 3.78 -19.51 3.26
C GLU A 468 5.15 -19.26 2.59
N SER A 469 5.32 -18.11 1.91
CA SER A 469 6.59 -17.72 1.28
C SER A 469 7.64 -17.19 2.27
N PHE A 470 7.25 -16.89 3.51
CA PHE A 470 8.16 -16.39 4.54
C PHE A 470 8.83 -17.55 5.28
N ASP A 471 10.17 -17.52 5.32
CA ASP A 471 10.99 -18.53 6.01
C ASP A 471 10.89 -18.36 7.53
N VAL A 472 10.94 -17.11 8.00
CA VAL A 472 10.87 -16.77 9.42
C VAL A 472 9.94 -15.58 9.62
N VAL A 473 8.95 -15.73 10.51
CA VAL A 473 8.10 -14.64 10.99
C VAL A 473 8.49 -14.29 12.42
N LEU A 474 8.92 -13.05 12.64
CA LEU A 474 9.23 -12.52 13.97
C LEU A 474 8.06 -11.68 14.51
N VAL A 475 7.29 -12.25 15.41
CA VAL A 475 6.16 -11.59 16.09
C VAL A 475 6.66 -10.88 17.34
N ILE A 476 6.51 -9.57 17.43
CA ILE A 476 7.08 -8.75 18.52
C ILE A 476 5.97 -8.10 19.33
N GLY A 477 5.61 -8.69 20.47
CA GLY A 477 4.64 -8.10 21.38
C GLY A 477 3.21 -7.99 20.83
N ALA A 478 2.88 -8.76 19.79
CA ALA A 478 1.52 -9.00 19.31
C ALA A 478 0.93 -10.26 19.96
N ASN A 479 -0.40 -10.29 20.11
CA ASN A 479 -1.10 -11.45 20.66
C ASN A 479 -2.42 -11.70 19.93
N ASP A 480 -3.44 -10.88 20.17
CA ASP A 480 -4.77 -11.09 19.60
C ASP A 480 -4.79 -10.97 18.06
N THR A 481 -3.97 -10.07 17.51
CA THR A 481 -3.84 -9.82 16.05
C THR A 481 -3.17 -10.96 15.28
N VAL A 482 -2.66 -11.97 15.98
CA VAL A 482 -2.03 -13.17 15.41
C VAL A 482 -2.65 -14.45 16.00
N ASN A 483 -3.82 -14.35 16.63
CA ASN A 483 -4.44 -15.47 17.36
C ASN A 483 -5.32 -16.32 16.42
N PRO A 484 -5.02 -17.60 16.20
CA PRO A 484 -5.80 -18.49 15.35
C PRO A 484 -7.25 -18.68 15.81
N LEU A 485 -7.55 -18.42 17.09
CA LEU A 485 -8.93 -18.49 17.60
C LEU A 485 -9.86 -17.48 16.92
N ALA A 486 -9.35 -16.50 16.18
CA ALA A 486 -10.19 -15.64 15.37
C ALA A 486 -10.95 -16.41 14.27
N LEU A 487 -10.45 -17.58 13.83
CA LEU A 487 -11.12 -18.44 12.86
C LEU A 487 -12.15 -19.41 13.49
N GLU A 488 -12.17 -19.52 14.82
CA GLU A 488 -12.98 -20.48 15.57
C GLU A 488 -14.35 -19.92 15.96
N LYS A 489 -15.42 -20.67 15.68
CA LYS A 489 -16.81 -20.16 15.82
C LYS A 489 -17.21 -19.75 17.25
N ASN A 490 -16.63 -20.39 18.26
CA ASN A 490 -16.97 -20.18 19.67
C ASN A 490 -15.98 -19.26 20.39
N SER A 491 -15.05 -18.64 19.65
CA SER A 491 -14.07 -17.72 20.24
C SER A 491 -14.65 -16.34 20.49
N LYS A 492 -14.14 -15.67 21.53
CA LYS A 492 -14.42 -14.25 21.80
C LYS A 492 -14.04 -13.35 20.63
N ILE A 493 -13.00 -13.68 19.87
CA ILE A 493 -12.51 -12.90 18.73
C ILE A 493 -12.90 -13.51 17.38
N ASN A 494 -13.90 -14.40 17.34
CA ASN A 494 -14.38 -15.02 16.11
C ASN A 494 -14.66 -13.96 15.03
N GLY A 495 -14.13 -14.18 13.83
CA GLY A 495 -14.31 -13.36 12.64
C GLY A 495 -13.44 -12.10 12.60
N MET A 496 -12.65 -11.85 13.65
CA MET A 496 -11.62 -10.80 13.62
C MET A 496 -10.61 -11.13 12.51
N PRO A 497 -10.35 -10.22 11.56
CA PRO A 497 -9.23 -10.39 10.64
C PRO A 497 -7.94 -10.51 11.47
N VAL A 498 -7.04 -11.41 11.10
CA VAL A 498 -5.76 -11.60 11.81
C VAL A 498 -4.64 -11.86 10.81
N ILE A 499 -3.40 -11.56 11.20
CA ILE A 499 -2.23 -11.92 10.41
C ILE A 499 -1.97 -13.42 10.66
N GLU A 500 -2.10 -14.24 9.62
CA GLU A 500 -2.12 -15.70 9.69
C GLU A 500 -0.71 -16.31 9.85
N VAL A 501 0.09 -15.77 10.77
CA VAL A 501 1.53 -16.08 10.92
C VAL A 501 1.85 -17.57 11.05
N TRP A 502 0.91 -18.38 11.56
CA TRP A 502 1.07 -19.83 11.71
C TRP A 502 1.24 -20.57 10.38
N ARG A 503 0.89 -19.96 9.25
CA ARG A 503 1.09 -20.53 7.90
C ARG A 503 2.54 -20.39 7.40
N ALA A 504 3.37 -19.60 8.06
CA ALA A 504 4.78 -19.47 7.68
C ALA A 504 5.61 -20.68 8.11
N SER A 505 6.78 -20.84 7.50
CA SER A 505 7.67 -21.98 7.75
C SER A 505 8.12 -22.07 9.21
N LYS A 506 8.51 -20.92 9.80
CA LYS A 506 8.88 -20.80 11.20
C LYS A 506 8.38 -19.49 11.78
N VAL A 507 7.86 -19.53 13.00
CA VAL A 507 7.39 -18.34 13.72
C VAL A 507 8.14 -18.21 15.03
N ILE A 508 8.61 -17.00 15.34
CA ILE A 508 9.29 -16.67 16.58
C ILE A 508 8.47 -15.57 17.26
N VAL A 509 8.00 -15.84 18.47
CA VAL A 509 7.18 -14.88 19.23
C VAL A 509 7.96 -14.34 20.41
N SER A 510 8.12 -13.02 20.45
CA SER A 510 8.75 -12.27 21.54
C SER A 510 7.73 -11.67 22.47
N LYS A 511 7.71 -12.14 23.74
CA LYS A 511 6.84 -11.60 24.80
C LYS A 511 7.40 -11.86 26.21
N ARG A 512 6.89 -11.14 27.22
CA ARG A 512 7.36 -11.28 28.61
C ARG A 512 7.01 -12.60 29.29
N SER A 513 5.81 -13.12 29.05
CA SER A 513 5.28 -14.34 29.68
C SER A 513 4.15 -14.90 28.81
N LEU A 514 3.53 -16.04 29.15
CA LEU A 514 2.34 -16.56 28.47
C LEU A 514 1.05 -15.74 28.73
N GLY A 515 1.16 -14.55 29.35
CA GLY A 515 0.03 -13.68 29.63
C GLY A 515 -0.85 -13.36 28.42
N LYS A 516 -2.15 -13.18 28.69
CA LYS A 516 -3.20 -12.97 27.70
C LYS A 516 -3.09 -11.59 27.04
N GLY A 517 -3.71 -11.47 25.87
CA GLY A 517 -3.86 -10.21 25.14
C GLY A 517 -4.96 -9.34 25.73
N TYR A 518 -5.41 -8.38 24.93
CA TYR A 518 -6.50 -7.49 25.27
C TYR A 518 -7.85 -8.20 25.39
N ALA A 519 -8.11 -9.19 24.52
CA ALA A 519 -9.32 -10.00 24.54
C ALA A 519 -9.40 -10.94 25.76
N ALA A 520 -8.34 -10.99 26.59
CA ALA A 520 -8.22 -11.84 27.77
C ALA A 520 -8.51 -13.32 27.46
N ILE A 521 -8.04 -13.79 26.31
CA ILE A 521 -8.06 -15.20 25.88
C ILE A 521 -6.63 -15.72 25.73
N ASP A 522 -6.49 -17.04 25.82
CA ASP A 522 -5.25 -17.73 25.49
C ASP A 522 -5.04 -17.76 23.98
N ASN A 523 -3.79 -17.96 23.55
CA ASN A 523 -3.44 -17.99 22.14
C ASN A 523 -2.83 -19.35 21.78
N PRO A 524 -3.56 -20.21 21.02
CA PRO A 524 -3.08 -21.51 20.58
C PRO A 524 -1.81 -21.46 19.75
N LEU A 525 -1.51 -20.32 19.10
CA LEU A 525 -0.28 -20.12 18.33
C LEU A 525 0.95 -20.53 19.13
N PHE A 526 1.01 -20.21 20.43
CA PHE A 526 2.19 -20.44 21.27
C PHE A 526 2.54 -21.93 21.49
N PHE A 527 1.60 -22.83 21.15
CA PHE A 527 1.74 -24.27 21.34
C PHE A 527 1.90 -25.03 20.00
N MET A 528 1.94 -24.31 18.87
CA MET A 528 2.11 -24.91 17.56
C MET A 528 3.55 -25.36 17.32
N LYS A 529 3.74 -26.44 16.55
CA LYS A 529 5.05 -27.08 16.36
C LYS A 529 6.09 -26.20 15.67
N ASN A 530 5.66 -25.33 14.75
CA ASN A 530 6.52 -24.39 14.01
C ASN A 530 6.75 -23.07 14.74
N VAL A 531 6.31 -22.95 16.00
CA VAL A 531 6.40 -21.72 16.80
C VAL A 531 7.42 -21.88 17.91
N GLU A 532 8.30 -20.89 18.04
CA GLU A 532 9.27 -20.78 19.13
C GLU A 532 9.06 -19.48 19.91
N MET A 533 9.23 -19.53 21.24
CA MET A 533 8.96 -18.41 22.14
C MET A 533 10.27 -17.87 22.72
N ILE A 534 10.54 -16.58 22.52
CA ILE A 534 11.58 -15.85 23.24
C ILE A 534 10.93 -15.04 24.37
N PHE A 535 11.26 -15.40 25.60
CA PHE A 535 10.71 -14.76 26.81
C PHE A 535 11.60 -13.63 27.30
N GLY A 536 11.00 -12.49 27.61
CA GLY A 536 11.70 -11.35 28.20
C GLY A 536 11.07 -10.00 27.84
N ASN A 537 11.72 -8.92 28.26
CA ASN A 537 11.41 -7.60 27.71
C ASN A 537 11.78 -7.59 26.21
N ALA A 538 10.88 -7.06 25.37
CA ALA A 538 11.11 -7.04 23.93
C ALA A 538 12.33 -6.20 23.53
N LYS A 539 12.61 -5.09 24.24
CA LYS A 539 13.82 -4.28 24.01
C LYS A 539 15.09 -5.08 24.25
N ASP A 540 15.22 -5.68 25.43
CA ASP A 540 16.39 -6.50 25.77
C ASP A 540 16.54 -7.66 24.78
N SER A 541 15.43 -8.29 24.38
CA SER A 541 15.44 -9.37 23.40
C SER A 541 15.93 -8.90 22.02
N MET A 542 15.45 -7.76 21.53
CA MET A 542 15.86 -7.22 20.23
C MET A 542 17.31 -6.74 20.24
N ILE A 543 17.77 -6.09 21.32
CA ILE A 543 19.18 -5.69 21.48
C ILE A 543 20.07 -6.93 21.48
N ASN A 544 19.72 -7.98 22.23
CA ASN A 544 20.49 -9.22 22.26
C ASN A 544 20.49 -9.90 20.88
N ILE A 545 19.36 -9.95 20.18
CA ILE A 545 19.30 -10.50 18.81
C ILE A 545 20.20 -9.69 17.87
N LEU A 546 20.11 -8.36 17.91
CA LEU A 546 20.93 -7.46 17.09
C LEU A 546 22.42 -7.66 17.37
N GLN A 547 22.82 -7.69 18.64
CA GLN A 547 24.19 -7.96 19.04
C GLN A 547 24.69 -9.30 18.50
N ASN A 548 23.84 -10.34 18.53
CA ASN A 548 24.18 -11.64 17.94
C ASN A 548 24.25 -11.57 16.40
N ILE A 549 23.35 -10.84 15.73
CA ILE A 549 23.41 -10.65 14.27
C ILE A 549 24.68 -9.90 13.85
N ILE A 550 25.09 -8.89 14.61
CA ILE A 550 26.31 -8.11 14.36
C ILE A 550 27.55 -8.92 14.69
N SER A 551 27.56 -9.60 15.85
CA SER A 551 28.71 -10.39 16.29
C SER A 551 28.95 -11.56 15.34
N ILE A 552 27.90 -12.17 14.79
CA ILE A 552 27.99 -13.13 13.68
C ILE A 552 28.41 -12.35 12.40
N SER A 553 29.70 -12.03 12.33
CA SER A 553 30.40 -11.60 11.11
C SER A 553 30.22 -12.69 10.04
N PRO A 554 30.22 -12.37 8.73
CA PRO A 554 30.22 -13.39 7.67
C PRO A 554 31.32 -14.44 7.86
N GLU A 555 32.42 -14.06 8.52
CA GLU A 555 33.57 -14.92 8.88
C GLU A 555 33.35 -15.77 10.15
N GLN A 556 32.45 -15.39 11.06
CA GLN A 556 32.21 -16.12 12.32
C GLN A 556 31.29 -17.33 12.20
N LYS A 557 30.86 -17.68 10.98
CA LYS A 557 30.24 -18.99 10.71
C LYS A 557 31.24 -20.16 10.84
N LYS A 558 32.56 -19.88 10.95
CA LYS A 558 33.64 -20.88 11.11
C LYS A 558 34.27 -20.98 12.52
N ALA A 559 33.96 -20.11 13.48
CA ALA A 559 34.82 -19.92 14.67
C ALA A 559 34.25 -20.32 16.05
N ASN A 560 33.16 -21.09 16.16
CA ASN A 560 32.72 -21.63 17.46
C ASN A 560 32.33 -23.11 17.38
N LEU A 561 33.19 -23.88 16.71
CA LEU A 561 33.60 -25.19 17.17
C LEU A 561 35.11 -25.11 17.40
N ASN A 562 35.46 -24.85 18.67
CA ASN A 562 36.75 -25.08 19.34
C ASN A 562 37.66 -23.86 19.55
N ASP A 563 37.67 -23.41 20.81
CA ASP A 563 38.86 -23.02 21.58
C ASP A 563 40.05 -23.92 21.21
N ASP A 564 41.10 -23.37 20.61
CA ASP A 564 42.32 -22.98 21.33
C ASP A 564 43.48 -22.74 20.34
N GLN A 565 44.09 -21.55 20.49
CA GLN A 565 45.44 -21.15 20.05
C GLN A 565 45.72 -21.03 18.54
N GLU A 566 46.48 -20.06 18.03
CA GLU A 566 46.94 -18.73 18.42
C GLU A 566 47.73 -18.26 17.17
N THR A 567 47.83 -16.94 16.97
CA THR A 567 48.78 -16.23 16.08
C THR A 567 48.63 -16.37 14.55
N ILE A 568 48.12 -15.27 13.99
CA ILE A 568 48.19 -14.82 12.60
C ILE A 568 49.59 -14.27 12.35
N ASP A 569 50.34 -14.84 11.39
CA ASP A 569 50.92 -14.09 10.28
C ASP A 569 51.63 -15.00 9.26
N ASP A 570 51.57 -14.57 7.99
CA ASP A 570 52.32 -15.05 6.82
C ASP A 570 52.00 -16.44 6.26
N THR A 571 50.89 -16.57 5.52
CA THR A 571 50.94 -17.07 4.13
C THR A 571 49.63 -16.87 3.37
N LEU A 572 49.61 -15.87 2.48
CA LEU A 572 48.77 -15.85 1.27
C LEU A 572 49.22 -17.00 0.35
N ALA A 573 48.73 -18.22 0.58
CA ALA A 573 48.60 -19.31 -0.40
C ALA A 573 48.07 -20.57 0.31
N SER A 574 47.08 -21.22 -0.32
CA SER A 574 46.62 -22.60 -0.07
C SER A 574 46.20 -22.97 1.36
N GLN A 575 44.88 -23.03 1.61
CA GLN A 575 44.31 -23.94 2.60
C GLN A 575 43.08 -24.64 1.99
N GLU A 576 43.25 -25.91 1.67
CA GLU A 576 42.23 -26.84 1.21
C GLU A 576 41.28 -27.18 2.39
N ASP A 577 39.99 -26.88 2.24
CA ASP A 577 38.94 -27.36 3.15
C ASP A 577 38.82 -28.89 2.98
N ASN A 578 39.34 -29.68 3.93
CA ASN A 578 39.00 -31.10 4.06
C ASN A 578 37.55 -31.24 4.57
N GLU A 579 36.56 -30.95 3.71
CA GLU A 579 35.16 -31.35 3.92
C GLU A 579 35.05 -32.87 3.75
N GLU A 580 34.68 -33.58 4.81
CA GLU A 580 34.46 -35.03 4.76
C GLU A 580 33.13 -35.33 4.05
N TYR A 581 33.20 -35.89 2.83
CA TYR A 581 32.03 -36.27 2.02
C TYR A 581 31.69 -37.76 2.23
N PRO A 582 30.41 -38.15 2.10
CA PRO A 582 30.05 -39.58 2.08
C PRO A 582 30.83 -40.31 0.98
N THR A 583 31.16 -41.58 1.23
CA THR A 583 31.85 -42.42 0.23
C THR A 583 30.97 -42.52 -1.00
N PRO A 584 31.45 -42.15 -2.20
CA PRO A 584 30.59 -42.04 -3.35
C PRO A 584 30.14 -43.42 -3.84
N THR A 585 28.82 -43.62 -3.97
CA THR A 585 28.20 -44.86 -4.47
C THR A 585 27.93 -44.83 -5.97
N MET A 586 27.88 -43.64 -6.58
CA MET A 586 27.69 -43.45 -8.02
C MET A 586 28.55 -42.30 -8.54
N THR A 587 28.76 -42.27 -9.86
CA THR A 587 29.61 -41.28 -10.55
C THR A 587 28.83 -40.50 -11.61
N ILE A 588 28.90 -39.17 -11.56
CA ILE A 588 28.37 -38.24 -12.56
C ILE A 588 29.50 -37.81 -13.50
N GLY A 589 29.28 -37.88 -14.81
CA GLY A 589 30.16 -37.37 -15.85
C GLY A 589 29.61 -36.12 -16.51
N VAL A 590 30.41 -35.05 -16.53
CA VAL A 590 30.07 -33.77 -17.12
C VAL A 590 30.94 -33.57 -18.36
N LEU A 591 30.30 -33.55 -19.53
CA LEU A 591 31.00 -33.48 -20.81
C LEU A 591 31.14 -32.04 -21.30
N LYS A 592 32.16 -31.80 -22.12
CA LYS A 592 32.35 -30.52 -22.82
C LYS A 592 31.35 -30.39 -23.97
N GLU A 593 30.91 -29.16 -24.21
CA GLU A 593 30.03 -28.83 -25.34
C GLU A 593 30.85 -28.40 -26.58
N ASP A 594 30.66 -29.13 -27.69
CA ASP A 594 31.42 -28.92 -28.93
C ASP A 594 30.80 -27.83 -29.83
N LEU A 595 29.50 -27.57 -29.68
CA LEU A 595 28.80 -26.54 -30.45
C LEU A 595 29.43 -25.17 -30.17
N PRO A 596 29.88 -24.42 -31.21
CA PRO A 596 30.50 -23.11 -31.01
C PRO A 596 29.59 -22.07 -30.35
N SER A 597 28.28 -22.16 -30.62
CA SER A 597 27.25 -21.29 -30.04
C SER A 597 26.91 -21.65 -28.60
N GLU A 598 27.23 -22.87 -28.16
CA GLU A 598 26.99 -23.33 -26.79
C GLU A 598 28.19 -22.99 -25.92
N LYS A 599 27.93 -22.17 -24.89
CA LYS A 599 28.95 -21.71 -23.95
C LYS A 599 28.72 -22.25 -22.54
N LEU A 600 27.56 -22.83 -22.27
CA LEU A 600 27.21 -23.38 -20.95
C LEU A 600 28.00 -24.67 -20.67
N VAL A 601 28.08 -24.98 -19.38
CA VAL A 601 28.48 -26.28 -18.85
C VAL A 601 27.36 -26.81 -17.96
N ALA A 602 27.11 -28.12 -18.00
CA ALA A 602 25.93 -28.69 -17.37
C ALA A 602 25.98 -28.65 -15.83
N ILE A 603 27.17 -28.64 -15.24
CA ILE A 603 27.40 -28.52 -13.79
C ILE A 603 28.48 -27.46 -13.56
N ALA A 604 28.15 -26.39 -12.86
CA ALA A 604 29.07 -25.35 -12.43
C ALA A 604 29.81 -25.75 -11.13
N PRO A 605 31.01 -25.20 -10.85
CA PRO A 605 31.87 -25.66 -9.75
C PRO A 605 31.23 -25.60 -8.36
N ASN A 606 30.43 -24.56 -8.10
CA ASN A 606 29.71 -24.36 -6.84
C ASN A 606 28.69 -25.47 -6.53
N PHE A 607 28.20 -26.21 -7.53
CA PHE A 607 27.27 -27.32 -7.35
C PHE A 607 27.96 -28.68 -7.17
N VAL A 608 29.26 -28.79 -7.47
CA VAL A 608 30.02 -30.05 -7.30
C VAL A 608 29.99 -30.50 -5.84
N LYS A 609 30.24 -29.59 -4.89
CA LYS A 609 30.18 -29.92 -3.46
C LYS A 609 28.81 -30.43 -3.02
N LYS A 610 27.73 -29.89 -3.60
CA LYS A 610 26.37 -30.34 -3.34
C LYS A 610 26.13 -31.76 -3.87
N LEU A 611 26.63 -32.07 -5.07
CA LEU A 611 26.61 -33.43 -5.63
C LEU A 611 27.45 -34.42 -4.81
N ARG A 612 28.61 -34.00 -4.31
CA ARG A 612 29.43 -34.80 -3.39
C ARG A 612 28.68 -35.14 -2.10
N LYS A 613 27.92 -34.18 -1.54
CA LYS A 613 27.06 -34.38 -0.36
C LYS A 613 25.87 -35.31 -0.65
N LEU A 614 25.40 -35.38 -1.89
CA LEU A 614 24.40 -36.35 -2.34
C LEU A 614 24.99 -37.75 -2.60
N GLY A 615 26.28 -37.97 -2.31
CA GLY A 615 26.96 -39.26 -2.49
C GLY A 615 27.48 -39.53 -3.90
N PHE A 616 27.45 -38.54 -4.81
CA PHE A 616 28.03 -38.71 -6.14
C PHE A 616 29.52 -38.37 -6.14
N ARG A 617 30.30 -39.10 -6.93
CA ARG A 617 31.59 -38.61 -7.46
C ARG A 617 31.32 -37.81 -8.73
N VAL A 618 32.03 -36.71 -8.96
CA VAL A 618 31.87 -35.91 -10.18
C VAL A 618 33.16 -35.99 -11.01
N LEU A 619 33.02 -36.37 -12.28
CA LEU A 619 34.07 -36.37 -13.29
C LEU A 619 33.77 -35.28 -14.32
N LEU A 620 34.77 -34.47 -14.65
CA LEU A 620 34.65 -33.41 -15.66
C LEU A 620 35.62 -33.67 -16.81
N GLU A 621 35.16 -33.52 -18.05
CA GLU A 621 36.05 -33.43 -19.22
C GLU A 621 36.87 -32.13 -19.15
N SER A 622 38.20 -32.23 -19.28
CA SER A 622 39.07 -31.05 -19.19
C SER A 622 38.65 -29.93 -20.16
N GLY A 623 38.54 -28.72 -19.63
CA GLY A 623 38.12 -27.52 -20.36
C GLY A 623 36.62 -27.44 -20.65
N ALA A 624 35.77 -28.28 -20.04
CA ALA A 624 34.32 -28.19 -20.20
C ALA A 624 33.74 -26.86 -19.68
N GLY A 625 34.26 -26.34 -18.56
CA GLY A 625 33.79 -25.09 -17.96
C GLY A 625 34.36 -23.81 -18.57
N THR A 626 35.37 -23.90 -19.44
CA THR A 626 36.15 -22.72 -19.87
C THR A 626 35.30 -21.66 -20.56
N LYS A 627 34.36 -22.06 -21.44
CA LYS A 627 33.45 -21.14 -22.14
C LYS A 627 32.47 -20.43 -21.18
N SER A 628 32.21 -21.03 -20.02
CA SER A 628 31.41 -20.48 -18.91
C SER A 628 32.23 -19.75 -17.87
N GLN A 629 33.51 -19.46 -18.14
CA GLN A 629 34.43 -18.77 -17.22
C GLN A 629 34.71 -19.55 -15.92
N PHE A 630 34.61 -20.88 -16.01
CA PHE A 630 35.03 -21.80 -14.95
C PHE A 630 36.27 -22.57 -15.42
N ASP A 631 37.42 -22.27 -14.84
CA ASP A 631 38.65 -23.03 -15.08
C ASP A 631 38.59 -24.41 -14.40
N ASP A 632 39.40 -25.37 -14.88
CA ASP A 632 39.44 -26.72 -14.35
C ASP A 632 39.91 -26.74 -12.87
N GLN A 633 40.76 -25.78 -12.47
CA GLN A 633 41.24 -25.67 -11.08
C GLN A 633 40.10 -25.42 -10.09
N LYS A 634 39.10 -24.60 -10.45
CA LYS A 634 37.90 -24.39 -9.63
C LYS A 634 37.11 -25.67 -9.41
N TYR A 635 37.09 -26.58 -10.39
CA TYR A 635 36.45 -27.88 -10.24
C TYR A 635 37.25 -28.82 -9.35
N GLU A 636 38.57 -28.87 -9.51
CA GLU A 636 39.46 -29.63 -8.62
C GLU A 636 39.31 -29.19 -7.16
N ASN A 637 39.33 -27.88 -6.93
CA ASN A 637 39.11 -27.27 -5.61
C ASN A 637 37.71 -27.58 -5.03
N ALA A 638 36.74 -27.92 -5.88
CA ALA A 638 35.40 -28.33 -5.48
C ALA A 638 35.25 -29.86 -5.33
N SER A 639 36.36 -30.61 -5.32
CA SER A 639 36.41 -32.07 -5.22
C SER A 639 35.83 -32.82 -6.43
N CYS A 640 35.94 -32.21 -7.61
CA CYS A 640 35.71 -32.84 -8.91
C CYS A 640 37.01 -33.50 -9.40
N THR A 641 36.91 -34.64 -10.09
CA THR A 641 38.06 -35.24 -10.78
C THR A 641 38.06 -34.82 -12.24
N ILE A 642 39.14 -34.21 -12.71
CA ILE A 642 39.30 -33.83 -14.11
C ILE A 642 39.84 -35.01 -14.91
N MET A 643 39.24 -35.26 -16.07
CA MET A 643 39.62 -36.34 -16.98
C MET A 643 40.12 -35.74 -18.29
N ALA A 644 41.25 -36.22 -18.77
CA ALA A 644 41.88 -35.71 -19.98
C ALA A 644 41.09 -36.04 -21.26
N THR A 645 40.35 -37.15 -21.28
CA THR A 645 39.60 -37.59 -22.46
C THR A 645 38.12 -37.76 -22.16
N ARG A 646 37.27 -37.41 -23.12
CA ARG A 646 35.81 -37.63 -23.08
C ARG A 646 35.47 -39.10 -22.83
N GLN A 647 36.19 -40.01 -23.49
CA GLN A 647 36.00 -41.45 -23.36
C GLN A 647 36.21 -41.94 -21.92
N ASP A 648 37.17 -41.35 -21.20
CA ASP A 648 37.39 -41.70 -19.79
C ASP A 648 36.26 -41.20 -18.89
N VAL A 649 35.67 -40.03 -19.16
CA VAL A 649 34.48 -39.54 -18.43
C VAL A 649 33.30 -40.46 -18.68
N VAL A 650 32.98 -40.73 -19.95
CA VAL A 650 31.83 -41.56 -20.33
C VAL A 650 31.98 -42.98 -19.78
N SER A 651 33.17 -43.59 -19.87
CA SER A 651 33.34 -44.99 -19.47
C SER A 651 33.32 -45.23 -17.95
N ARG A 652 33.54 -44.20 -17.13
CA ARG A 652 33.64 -44.28 -15.66
C ARG A 652 32.45 -43.65 -14.91
N SER A 653 31.49 -43.08 -15.64
CA SER A 653 30.30 -42.48 -15.06
C SER A 653 29.09 -43.41 -15.14
N ASP A 654 28.22 -43.34 -14.15
CA ASP A 654 26.92 -44.01 -14.12
C ASP A 654 25.84 -43.09 -14.68
N VAL A 655 25.96 -41.78 -14.42
CA VAL A 655 25.09 -40.71 -14.93
C VAL A 655 25.92 -39.74 -15.77
N ILE A 656 25.47 -39.42 -16.98
CA ILE A 656 26.09 -38.44 -17.86
C ILE A 656 25.15 -37.24 -17.95
N VAL A 657 25.69 -36.04 -17.71
CA VAL A 657 24.93 -34.79 -17.81
C VAL A 657 25.54 -33.91 -18.90
N LYS A 658 24.69 -33.46 -19.82
CA LYS A 658 25.02 -32.50 -20.88
C LYS A 658 23.98 -31.40 -20.93
N VAL A 659 24.35 -30.28 -21.56
CA VAL A 659 23.38 -29.25 -21.93
C VAL A 659 22.67 -29.71 -23.19
N GLN A 660 23.44 -29.98 -24.26
CA GLN A 660 22.90 -30.34 -25.58
C GLN A 660 22.74 -31.85 -25.74
N LYS A 661 21.98 -32.25 -26.77
CA LYS A 661 21.79 -33.65 -27.14
C LYS A 661 23.14 -34.31 -27.47
N PRO A 662 23.33 -35.60 -27.16
CA PRO A 662 24.59 -36.28 -27.43
C PRO A 662 24.81 -36.49 -28.93
N THR A 663 26.07 -36.55 -29.36
CA THR A 663 26.43 -36.93 -30.73
C THR A 663 26.43 -38.46 -30.89
N ASP A 664 26.36 -38.95 -32.13
CA ASP A 664 26.45 -40.39 -32.41
C ASP A 664 27.76 -41.01 -31.89
N GLU A 665 28.84 -40.22 -31.89
CA GLU A 665 30.14 -40.62 -31.37
C GLU A 665 30.11 -40.76 -29.84
N GLU A 666 29.43 -39.86 -29.13
CA GLU A 666 29.21 -39.96 -27.68
C GLU A 666 28.34 -41.16 -27.31
N ILE A 667 27.26 -41.41 -28.07
CA ILE A 667 26.38 -42.57 -27.88
C ILE A 667 27.13 -43.88 -28.10
N SER A 668 28.08 -43.91 -29.05
CA SER A 668 28.90 -45.10 -29.30
C SER A 668 29.75 -45.51 -28.10
N GLN A 669 30.20 -44.52 -27.30
CA GLN A 669 31.05 -44.68 -26.13
C GLN A 669 30.25 -45.01 -24.85
N MET A 670 28.94 -44.71 -24.83
CA MET A 670 28.05 -45.05 -23.72
C MET A 670 27.88 -46.57 -23.58
N LYS A 671 27.66 -47.01 -22.33
CA LYS A 671 27.46 -48.40 -21.91
C LYS A 671 25.98 -48.62 -21.55
N SER A 672 25.52 -49.85 -21.76
CA SER A 672 24.20 -50.27 -21.29
C SER A 672 24.08 -50.11 -19.78
N GLY A 673 22.95 -49.55 -19.32
CA GLY A 673 22.67 -49.26 -17.92
C GLY A 673 23.05 -47.86 -17.45
N GLN A 674 23.72 -47.04 -18.27
CA GLN A 674 23.99 -45.63 -17.93
C GLN A 674 22.73 -44.76 -18.04
N THR A 675 22.70 -43.68 -17.27
CA THR A 675 21.64 -42.65 -17.36
C THR A 675 22.18 -41.39 -18.05
N LEU A 676 21.47 -40.87 -19.04
CA LEU A 676 21.77 -39.60 -19.71
C LEU A 676 20.73 -38.55 -19.31
N ILE A 677 21.19 -37.36 -18.90
CA ILE A 677 20.36 -36.19 -18.61
C ILE A 677 20.82 -35.04 -19.51
N SER A 678 20.00 -34.64 -20.47
CA SER A 678 20.30 -33.52 -21.39
C SER A 678 19.03 -33.00 -22.08
N TYR A 679 19.15 -31.91 -22.85
CA TYR A 679 18.15 -31.65 -23.89
C TYR A 679 18.20 -32.75 -24.95
N ILE A 680 17.04 -33.18 -25.43
CA ILE A 680 16.88 -34.26 -26.41
C ILE A 680 15.99 -33.85 -27.58
N TRP A 681 14.91 -33.11 -27.33
CA TRP A 681 13.90 -32.76 -28.33
C TRP A 681 13.34 -34.01 -29.03
N PRO A 682 12.72 -34.93 -28.27
CA PRO A 682 12.40 -36.28 -28.72
C PRO A 682 11.44 -36.32 -29.91
N ALA A 683 10.50 -35.37 -30.01
CA ALA A 683 9.61 -35.26 -31.17
C ALA A 683 10.37 -34.99 -32.48
N GLN A 684 11.46 -34.22 -32.41
CA GLN A 684 12.25 -33.80 -33.56
C GLN A 684 13.38 -34.80 -33.89
N ASN A 685 13.75 -35.67 -32.94
CA ASN A 685 14.91 -36.55 -33.05
C ASN A 685 14.56 -38.04 -32.80
N PRO A 686 13.65 -38.66 -33.56
CA PRO A 686 13.25 -40.06 -33.34
C PRO A 686 14.40 -41.06 -33.54
N SER A 687 15.30 -40.80 -34.50
CA SER A 687 16.48 -41.65 -34.76
C SER A 687 17.46 -41.65 -33.58
N LEU A 688 17.59 -40.52 -32.88
CA LEU A 688 18.42 -40.41 -31.68
C LEU A 688 17.88 -41.30 -30.55
N LEU A 689 16.56 -41.31 -30.36
CA LEU A 689 15.92 -42.16 -29.35
C LEU A 689 16.13 -43.64 -29.65
N GLU A 690 16.04 -44.05 -30.91
CA GLU A 690 16.32 -45.44 -31.31
C GLU A 690 17.76 -45.84 -31.04
N SER A 691 18.73 -44.96 -31.32
CA SER A 691 20.15 -45.21 -31.04
C SER A 691 20.44 -45.34 -29.54
N LEU A 692 19.86 -44.46 -28.71
CA LEU A 692 19.98 -44.51 -27.25
C LEU A 692 19.32 -45.77 -26.66
N ALA A 693 18.14 -46.14 -27.15
CA ALA A 693 17.45 -47.35 -26.76
C ALA A 693 18.24 -48.61 -27.15
N LYS A 694 18.76 -48.71 -28.37
CA LYS A 694 19.61 -49.84 -28.82
C LYS A 694 20.88 -50.00 -27.98
N LYS A 695 21.41 -48.91 -27.42
CA LYS A 695 22.57 -48.93 -26.53
C LYS A 695 22.23 -49.30 -25.09
N GLY A 696 20.95 -49.42 -24.74
CA GLY A 696 20.51 -49.71 -23.37
C GLY A 696 20.71 -48.54 -22.41
N VAL A 697 20.72 -47.29 -22.91
CA VAL A 697 20.88 -46.07 -22.10
C VAL A 697 19.51 -45.58 -21.63
N THR A 698 19.40 -45.27 -20.34
CA THR A 698 18.22 -44.60 -19.78
C THR A 698 18.34 -43.10 -20.03
N THR A 699 17.42 -42.48 -20.75
CA THR A 699 17.53 -41.06 -21.12
C THR A 699 16.41 -40.25 -20.49
N ILE A 700 16.76 -39.20 -19.75
CA ILE A 700 15.85 -38.22 -19.17
C ILE A 700 15.98 -36.92 -19.98
N ALA A 701 14.89 -36.56 -20.69
CA ALA A 701 14.84 -35.37 -21.52
C ALA A 701 14.47 -34.13 -20.69
N LEU A 702 15.38 -33.17 -20.61
CA LEU A 702 15.20 -31.92 -19.86
C LEU A 702 14.14 -30.99 -20.48
N ASP A 703 13.88 -31.12 -21.77
CA ASP A 703 12.88 -30.36 -22.51
C ASP A 703 11.43 -30.88 -22.33
N GLU A 704 11.29 -32.06 -21.75
CA GLU A 704 10.01 -32.76 -21.50
C GLU A 704 9.58 -32.72 -20.02
N VAL A 705 10.19 -31.85 -19.21
CA VAL A 705 9.75 -31.61 -17.83
C VAL A 705 8.28 -31.15 -17.84
N PRO A 706 7.35 -31.87 -17.19
CA PRO A 706 5.94 -31.52 -17.22
C PRO A 706 5.67 -30.28 -16.38
N ARG A 707 4.68 -29.47 -16.79
CA ARG A 707 4.31 -28.23 -16.09
C ARG A 707 3.39 -28.51 -14.90
N THR A 708 3.93 -29.12 -13.86
CA THR A 708 3.25 -29.38 -12.57
C THR A 708 3.94 -28.62 -11.44
N THR A 709 3.22 -28.36 -10.33
CA THR A 709 3.79 -27.64 -9.17
C THR A 709 5.04 -28.32 -8.61
N ARG A 710 5.08 -29.66 -8.56
CA ARG A 710 6.26 -30.43 -8.10
C ARG A 710 7.47 -30.25 -9.02
N ALA A 711 7.22 -30.12 -10.33
CA ALA A 711 8.25 -30.07 -11.37
C ALA A 711 8.87 -28.68 -11.60
N GLN A 712 8.31 -27.61 -11.02
CA GLN A 712 8.75 -26.24 -11.29
C GLN A 712 10.26 -26.03 -11.01
N LYS A 713 10.79 -26.62 -9.93
CA LYS A 713 12.24 -26.57 -9.60
C LYS A 713 13.13 -27.30 -10.60
N LEU A 714 12.55 -28.15 -11.45
CA LEU A 714 13.24 -28.93 -12.49
C LEU A 714 13.13 -28.27 -13.88
N ASP A 715 12.26 -27.28 -14.05
CA ASP A 715 11.95 -26.69 -15.35
C ASP A 715 13.06 -25.75 -15.83
N ILE A 716 14.04 -26.34 -16.50
CA ILE A 716 15.17 -25.63 -17.09
C ILE A 716 14.71 -24.66 -18.19
N ARG A 717 13.64 -25.00 -18.93
CA ARG A 717 13.14 -24.13 -20.01
C ARG A 717 12.63 -22.82 -19.43
N SER A 718 11.95 -22.87 -18.28
CA SER A 718 11.53 -21.67 -17.56
C SER A 718 12.72 -20.88 -17.02
N SER A 719 13.73 -21.53 -16.40
CA SER A 719 14.97 -20.86 -15.96
C SER A 719 15.69 -20.14 -17.10
N MET A 720 15.88 -20.81 -18.24
CA MET A 720 16.56 -20.25 -19.41
C MET A 720 15.72 -19.15 -20.08
N SER A 721 14.39 -19.32 -20.14
CA SER A 721 13.48 -18.30 -20.69
C SER A 721 13.48 -17.03 -19.85
N ASN A 722 13.49 -17.17 -18.52
CA ASN A 722 13.60 -16.04 -17.60
C ASN A 722 14.92 -15.28 -17.89
N LEU A 723 16.05 -15.98 -17.86
CA LEU A 723 17.36 -15.37 -18.11
C LEU A 723 17.45 -14.72 -19.50
N ALA A 724 16.84 -15.34 -20.52
CA ALA A 724 16.77 -14.79 -21.87
C ALA A 724 15.94 -13.50 -21.92
N GLY A 725 14.82 -13.41 -21.18
CA GLY A 725 13.99 -12.22 -21.08
C GLY A 725 14.71 -11.04 -20.44
N TYR A 726 15.47 -11.31 -19.36
CA TYR A 726 16.38 -10.31 -18.78
C TYR A 726 17.41 -9.84 -19.80
N ARG A 727 18.10 -10.79 -20.46
CA ARG A 727 19.16 -10.45 -21.42
C ARG A 727 18.65 -9.66 -22.61
N ALA A 728 17.47 -10.00 -23.13
CA ALA A 728 16.86 -9.31 -24.26
C ALA A 728 16.73 -7.80 -23.99
N VAL A 729 16.35 -7.41 -22.77
CA VAL A 729 16.27 -6.00 -22.37
C VAL A 729 17.64 -5.36 -22.30
N ILE A 730 18.64 -6.05 -21.74
CA ILE A 730 20.01 -5.52 -21.67
C ILE A 730 20.58 -5.32 -23.08
N GLU A 731 20.45 -6.30 -23.97
CA GLU A 731 20.89 -6.18 -25.37
C GLU A 731 20.16 -5.05 -26.09
N ALA A 732 18.86 -4.87 -25.83
CA ALA A 732 18.12 -3.76 -26.40
C ALA A 732 18.69 -2.41 -25.98
N PHE A 733 18.93 -2.21 -24.68
CA PHE A 733 19.46 -0.93 -24.16
C PHE A 733 20.94 -0.69 -24.45
N VAL A 734 21.72 -1.74 -24.73
CA VAL A 734 23.08 -1.59 -25.26
C VAL A 734 23.06 -0.99 -26.66
N GLN A 735 22.08 -1.38 -27.49
CA GLN A 735 21.95 -0.87 -28.87
C GLN A 735 21.16 0.43 -28.97
N LEU A 736 20.34 0.77 -27.96
CA LEU A 736 19.46 1.93 -27.98
C LEU A 736 20.24 3.22 -27.62
N PRO A 737 20.30 4.24 -28.51
CA PRO A 737 20.95 5.52 -28.23
C PRO A 737 20.03 6.46 -27.41
N LYS A 738 19.41 5.93 -26.34
CA LYS A 738 18.46 6.67 -25.48
C LYS A 738 18.48 6.10 -24.05
N LEU A 739 18.32 6.97 -23.05
CA LEU A 739 18.17 6.55 -21.66
C LEU A 739 16.91 5.71 -21.47
N SER A 740 17.01 4.66 -20.65
CA SER A 740 15.86 3.82 -20.29
C SER A 740 14.82 4.59 -19.48
N LYS A 741 15.26 5.41 -18.52
CA LYS A 741 14.41 6.17 -17.60
C LYS A 741 14.27 7.64 -17.97
N SER A 742 13.18 8.25 -17.52
CA SER A 742 13.04 9.70 -17.57
C SER A 742 14.04 10.35 -16.63
N SER A 743 14.63 11.46 -17.06
CA SER A 743 15.58 12.22 -16.26
C SER A 743 15.38 13.72 -16.49
N ILE A 744 15.58 14.52 -15.44
CA ILE A 744 15.63 15.97 -15.52
C ILE A 744 17.07 16.37 -15.23
N THR A 745 17.68 17.10 -16.16
CA THR A 745 19.04 17.62 -16.03
C THR A 745 19.02 19.13 -16.19
N ALA A 746 20.15 19.80 -15.93
CA ALA A 746 20.30 21.22 -16.24
C ALA A 746 20.05 21.56 -17.72
N ALA A 747 20.22 20.59 -18.63
CA ALA A 747 19.97 20.74 -20.06
C ALA A 747 18.49 20.52 -20.46
N GLY A 748 17.62 20.16 -19.52
CA GLY A 748 16.20 19.91 -19.75
C GLY A 748 15.76 18.48 -19.42
N ARG A 749 14.51 18.17 -19.77
CA ARG A 749 13.85 16.87 -19.55
C ARG A 749 14.14 15.90 -20.69
N VAL A 750 14.52 14.68 -20.33
CA VAL A 750 14.63 13.53 -21.24
C VAL A 750 13.53 12.53 -20.86
N ASP A 751 12.73 12.13 -21.84
CA ASP A 751 11.67 11.14 -21.62
C ASP A 751 12.22 9.72 -21.56
N ALA A 752 11.55 8.87 -20.79
CA ALA A 752 11.85 7.45 -20.70
C ALA A 752 11.76 6.75 -22.07
N ALA A 753 12.49 5.66 -22.24
CA ALA A 753 12.34 4.78 -23.38
C ALA A 753 10.97 4.08 -23.31
N ARG A 754 10.31 3.95 -24.46
CA ARG A 754 9.06 3.19 -24.57
C ARG A 754 9.33 1.79 -25.09
N VAL A 755 9.02 0.79 -24.26
CA VAL A 755 9.27 -0.63 -24.56
C VAL A 755 7.94 -1.33 -24.79
N PHE A 756 7.82 -2.07 -25.89
CA PHE A 756 6.64 -2.90 -26.15
C PHE A 756 7.02 -4.37 -26.18
N VAL A 757 6.45 -5.15 -25.26
CA VAL A 757 6.70 -6.59 -25.14
C VAL A 757 5.52 -7.38 -25.70
N ILE A 758 5.77 -8.24 -26.67
CA ILE A 758 4.77 -9.07 -27.33
C ILE A 758 4.97 -10.52 -26.91
N GLY A 759 3.98 -11.04 -26.19
CA GLY A 759 4.02 -12.29 -25.43
C GLY A 759 4.41 -12.03 -23.97
N ALA A 760 3.58 -12.53 -23.05
CA ALA A 760 3.73 -12.47 -21.60
C ALA A 760 3.88 -13.90 -21.03
N GLY A 761 4.73 -14.71 -21.64
CA GLY A 761 5.25 -15.94 -21.02
C GLY A 761 6.38 -15.62 -20.03
N VAL A 762 7.09 -16.64 -19.53
CA VAL A 762 8.21 -16.46 -18.57
C VAL A 762 9.26 -15.44 -19.06
N ALA A 763 9.68 -15.55 -20.32
CA ALA A 763 10.61 -14.59 -20.94
C ALA A 763 10.01 -13.18 -21.05
N GLY A 764 8.75 -13.09 -21.46
CA GLY A 764 8.03 -11.82 -21.63
C GLY A 764 7.84 -11.09 -20.31
N LEU A 765 7.38 -11.78 -19.26
CA LEU A 765 7.22 -11.22 -17.92
C LEU A 765 8.57 -10.77 -17.34
N GLN A 766 9.64 -11.54 -17.54
CA GLN A 766 10.97 -11.12 -17.11
C GLN A 766 11.46 -9.89 -17.88
N ALA A 767 11.20 -9.81 -19.19
CA ALA A 767 11.53 -8.63 -19.99
C ALA A 767 10.74 -7.39 -19.52
N ILE A 768 9.45 -7.56 -19.19
CA ILE A 768 8.60 -6.50 -18.64
C ILE A 768 9.16 -6.01 -17.31
N ALA A 769 9.41 -6.91 -16.37
CA ALA A 769 9.96 -6.57 -15.05
C ALA A 769 11.30 -5.85 -15.18
N THR A 770 12.21 -6.37 -16.01
CA THR A 770 13.54 -5.79 -16.22
C THR A 770 13.45 -4.39 -16.83
N ALA A 771 12.63 -4.20 -17.86
CA ALA A 771 12.46 -2.89 -18.49
C ALA A 771 11.79 -1.87 -17.55
N LYS A 772 10.79 -2.29 -16.76
CA LYS A 772 10.15 -1.44 -15.74
C LYS A 772 11.14 -1.03 -14.65
N ASN A 773 11.96 -1.96 -14.17
CA ASN A 773 12.99 -1.67 -13.16
C ASN A 773 14.09 -0.74 -13.68
N LEU A 774 14.37 -0.74 -14.98
CA LEU A 774 15.23 0.25 -15.64
C LEU A 774 14.56 1.63 -15.83
N GLY A 775 13.31 1.80 -15.39
CA GLY A 775 12.53 3.04 -15.45
C GLY A 775 11.87 3.33 -16.81
N ALA A 776 11.74 2.33 -17.67
CA ALA A 776 11.11 2.48 -18.98
C ALA A 776 9.57 2.49 -18.90
N ASP A 777 8.95 3.12 -19.89
CA ASP A 777 7.51 3.06 -20.12
C ASP A 777 7.17 1.76 -20.88
N VAL A 778 6.70 0.75 -20.16
CA VAL A 778 6.45 -0.59 -20.72
C VAL A 778 4.98 -0.81 -21.04
N TYR A 779 4.76 -1.27 -22.26
CA TYR A 779 3.49 -1.79 -22.78
C TYR A 779 3.68 -3.27 -23.05
N ALA A 780 2.65 -4.09 -22.85
CA ALA A 780 2.74 -5.49 -23.21
C ALA A 780 1.42 -6.05 -23.74
N SER A 781 1.48 -7.11 -24.52
CA SER A 781 0.32 -7.78 -25.10
C SER A 781 0.54 -9.28 -25.16
N ASP A 782 -0.48 -10.06 -24.83
CA ASP A 782 -0.53 -11.51 -25.00
C ASP A 782 -1.93 -11.89 -25.50
N THR A 783 -2.04 -13.03 -26.17
CA THR A 783 -3.32 -13.56 -26.64
C THR A 783 -4.15 -14.19 -25.52
N ARG A 784 -3.51 -14.56 -24.40
CA ARG A 784 -4.14 -15.17 -23.23
C ARG A 784 -4.61 -14.08 -22.28
N THR A 785 -5.90 -14.06 -21.98
CA THR A 785 -6.49 -13.04 -21.10
C THR A 785 -5.96 -13.11 -19.66
N ALA A 786 -5.63 -14.32 -19.18
CA ALA A 786 -5.11 -14.56 -17.82
C ALA A 786 -3.79 -13.81 -17.51
N THR A 787 -2.95 -13.55 -18.52
CA THR A 787 -1.67 -12.83 -18.33
C THR A 787 -1.83 -11.33 -18.09
N ARG A 788 -3.04 -10.78 -18.23
CA ARG A 788 -3.29 -9.36 -18.02
C ARG A 788 -2.90 -8.92 -16.61
N GLU A 789 -3.37 -9.65 -15.61
CA GLU A 789 -3.12 -9.35 -14.20
C GLU A 789 -1.63 -9.47 -13.86
N GLU A 790 -0.95 -10.46 -14.45
CA GLU A 790 0.51 -10.64 -14.30
C GLU A 790 1.31 -9.47 -14.89
N VAL A 791 0.89 -8.93 -16.03
CA VAL A 791 1.52 -7.77 -16.66
C VAL A 791 1.27 -6.49 -15.86
N GLU A 792 0.03 -6.28 -15.41
CA GLU A 792 -0.36 -5.07 -14.67
C GLU A 792 0.25 -5.05 -13.26
N SER A 793 0.43 -6.20 -12.60
CA SER A 793 1.12 -6.31 -11.30
C SER A 793 2.60 -5.94 -11.36
N LEU A 794 3.24 -6.12 -12.51
CA LEU A 794 4.61 -5.65 -12.79
C LEU A 794 4.67 -4.15 -13.17
N GLY A 795 3.53 -3.46 -13.20
CA GLY A 795 3.43 -2.02 -13.48
C GLY A 795 3.49 -1.65 -14.97
N ALA A 796 3.32 -2.62 -15.87
CA ALA A 796 3.24 -2.38 -17.31
C ALA A 796 1.79 -2.22 -17.79
N LYS A 797 1.59 -1.56 -18.93
CA LYS A 797 0.26 -1.36 -19.51
C LYS A 797 -0.11 -2.52 -20.44
N PHE A 798 -1.14 -3.29 -20.07
CA PHE A 798 -1.63 -4.38 -20.92
C PHE A 798 -2.46 -3.84 -22.10
N VAL A 799 -2.08 -4.24 -23.31
CA VAL A 799 -2.68 -3.82 -24.58
C VAL A 799 -3.59 -4.95 -25.07
N THR A 800 -4.89 -4.66 -25.15
CA THR A 800 -5.94 -5.62 -25.54
C THR A 800 -6.40 -5.39 -26.98
N VAL A 801 -6.64 -6.47 -27.72
CA VAL A 801 -7.24 -6.42 -29.06
C VAL A 801 -8.76 -6.37 -28.92
N ASP A 802 -9.44 -5.48 -29.67
CA ASP A 802 -10.89 -5.29 -29.66
C ASP A 802 -11.68 -6.43 -30.35
N ILE A 803 -11.28 -7.69 -30.11
CA ILE A 803 -11.96 -8.91 -30.55
C ILE A 803 -11.96 -9.88 -29.37
N LYS A 804 -13.14 -10.30 -28.92
CA LYS A 804 -13.30 -11.26 -27.82
C LYS A 804 -13.00 -12.68 -28.30
N GLU A 805 -11.72 -13.02 -28.35
CA GLU A 805 -11.23 -14.37 -28.60
C GLU A 805 -10.08 -14.64 -27.61
N ASP A 806 -10.20 -15.68 -26.80
CA ASP A 806 -9.15 -16.05 -25.84
C ASP A 806 -8.18 -17.06 -26.47
N GLY A 807 -6.90 -16.74 -26.44
CA GLY A 807 -5.81 -17.54 -26.99
C GLY A 807 -5.37 -18.70 -26.12
N ASP A 808 -6.00 -18.95 -24.97
CA ASP A 808 -5.65 -20.08 -24.12
C ASP A 808 -5.98 -21.43 -24.77
N SER A 809 -5.02 -22.35 -24.76
CA SER A 809 -5.15 -23.75 -25.18
C SER A 809 -5.62 -24.67 -24.06
N GLY A 810 -5.73 -24.19 -22.81
CA GLY A 810 -6.04 -24.97 -21.62
C GLY A 810 -4.84 -25.75 -21.05
N SER A 811 -3.68 -25.69 -21.71
CA SER A 811 -2.40 -26.26 -21.27
C SER A 811 -1.39 -25.18 -20.84
N GLY A 812 -1.85 -23.93 -20.66
CA GLY A 812 -1.02 -22.77 -20.37
C GLY A 812 -0.23 -22.22 -21.57
N TYR A 813 -0.41 -22.78 -22.76
CA TYR A 813 0.18 -22.31 -24.01
C TYR A 813 -0.84 -21.50 -24.84
N ALA A 814 -0.33 -20.69 -25.78
CA ALA A 814 -1.18 -19.99 -26.72
C ALA A 814 -1.59 -20.92 -27.88
N LYS A 815 -2.84 -20.84 -28.32
CA LYS A 815 -3.31 -21.45 -29.57
C LYS A 815 -3.24 -20.45 -30.73
N VAL A 816 -3.39 -20.97 -31.95
CA VAL A 816 -3.47 -20.12 -33.15
C VAL A 816 -4.79 -19.35 -33.17
N MET A 817 -4.70 -18.03 -33.32
CA MET A 817 -5.86 -17.12 -33.34
C MET A 817 -6.53 -17.07 -34.73
N SER A 818 -7.79 -16.61 -34.77
CA SER A 818 -8.52 -16.41 -36.02
C SER A 818 -7.86 -15.37 -36.96
N PRO A 819 -8.06 -15.46 -38.29
CA PRO A 819 -7.59 -14.45 -39.23
C PRO A 819 -8.10 -13.04 -38.89
N GLU A 820 -9.34 -12.92 -38.40
CA GLU A 820 -9.94 -11.66 -37.95
C GLU A 820 -9.18 -11.08 -36.76
N TYR A 821 -8.86 -11.90 -35.76
CA TYR A 821 -8.06 -11.50 -34.60
C TYR A 821 -6.66 -11.04 -35.02
N LEU A 822 -5.96 -11.82 -35.85
CA LEU A 822 -4.62 -11.46 -36.33
C LEU A 822 -4.62 -10.14 -37.10
N LYS A 823 -5.67 -9.87 -37.89
CA LYS A 823 -5.83 -8.59 -38.60
C LYS A 823 -6.04 -7.42 -37.64
N ALA A 824 -6.87 -7.59 -36.60
CA ALA A 824 -7.07 -6.56 -35.58
C ALA A 824 -5.83 -6.32 -34.73
N GLN A 825 -5.14 -7.39 -34.33
CA GLN A 825 -3.86 -7.37 -33.63
C GLN A 825 -2.80 -6.61 -34.44
N SER A 826 -2.64 -6.93 -35.72
CA SER A 826 -1.70 -6.26 -36.61
C SER A 826 -1.99 -4.76 -36.71
N LYS A 827 -3.27 -4.36 -36.87
CA LYS A 827 -3.67 -2.95 -36.91
C LYS A 827 -3.38 -2.21 -35.60
N LEU A 828 -3.52 -2.87 -34.46
CA LEU A 828 -3.22 -2.31 -33.15
C LEU A 828 -1.71 -2.15 -32.95
N TYR A 829 -0.94 -3.18 -33.26
CA TYR A 829 0.52 -3.18 -33.10
C TYR A 829 1.18 -2.14 -34.02
N SER A 830 0.71 -1.99 -35.25
CA SER A 830 1.11 -0.91 -36.17
C SER A 830 1.03 0.49 -35.53
N LYS A 831 -0.03 0.76 -34.75
CA LYS A 831 -0.19 2.07 -34.08
C LYS A 831 0.78 2.26 -32.91
N ILE A 832 1.02 1.20 -32.14
CA ILE A 832 1.82 1.25 -30.91
C ILE A 832 3.30 1.34 -31.25
N ILE A 833 3.76 0.44 -32.13
CA ILE A 833 5.17 0.29 -32.54
C ILE A 833 5.75 1.60 -33.07
N LYS A 834 4.97 2.39 -33.81
CA LYS A 834 5.35 3.72 -34.31
C LYS A 834 5.87 4.66 -33.21
N SER A 835 5.39 4.50 -31.98
CA SER A 835 5.75 5.34 -30.84
C SER A 835 6.77 4.71 -29.88
N CYS A 836 7.13 3.45 -30.10
CA CYS A 836 8.05 2.69 -29.26
C CYS A 836 9.49 2.89 -29.70
N ASP A 837 10.40 2.85 -28.73
CA ASP A 837 11.85 2.90 -28.96
C ASP A 837 12.46 1.48 -28.93
N VAL A 838 11.83 0.55 -28.20
CA VAL A 838 12.20 -0.88 -28.16
C VAL A 838 10.97 -1.76 -28.35
N VAL A 839 11.10 -2.83 -29.15
CA VAL A 839 10.09 -3.89 -29.26
C VAL A 839 10.75 -5.24 -28.96
N ILE A 840 10.18 -6.00 -28.03
CA ILE A 840 10.67 -7.34 -27.67
C ILE A 840 9.57 -8.34 -28.01
N THR A 841 9.89 -9.36 -28.80
CA THR A 841 8.94 -10.38 -29.24
C THR A 841 9.33 -11.75 -28.70
N THR A 842 8.36 -12.43 -28.09
CA THR A 842 8.52 -13.73 -27.41
C THR A 842 7.43 -14.72 -27.83
N ALA A 843 6.68 -14.42 -28.89
CA ALA A 843 5.53 -15.21 -29.29
C ALA A 843 5.99 -16.50 -29.97
N LEU A 844 5.83 -17.61 -29.24
CA LEU A 844 6.25 -18.94 -29.65
C LEU A 844 5.09 -19.92 -29.43
N ILE A 845 4.78 -20.72 -30.45
CA ILE A 845 3.82 -21.83 -30.34
C ILE A 845 4.61 -23.13 -30.54
N PRO A 846 4.64 -24.03 -29.54
CA PRO A 846 5.36 -25.30 -29.66
C PRO A 846 4.95 -26.08 -30.93
N GLY A 847 5.94 -26.62 -31.65
CA GLY A 847 5.73 -27.45 -32.83
C GLY A 847 5.30 -26.69 -34.11
N LYS A 848 5.23 -25.35 -34.08
CA LYS A 848 4.89 -24.52 -35.24
C LYS A 848 5.95 -23.42 -35.46
N PRO A 849 6.13 -22.94 -36.70
CA PRO A 849 6.91 -21.73 -36.94
C PRO A 849 6.38 -20.54 -36.14
N SER A 850 7.26 -19.63 -35.76
CA SER A 850 6.88 -18.43 -35.03
C SER A 850 5.96 -17.52 -35.88
N PRO A 851 4.89 -16.95 -35.29
CA PRO A 851 3.91 -16.18 -36.03
C PRO A 851 4.48 -14.87 -36.57
N LYS A 852 3.98 -14.45 -37.74
CA LYS A 852 4.31 -13.19 -38.41
C LYS A 852 3.61 -12.01 -37.76
N ILE A 853 4.26 -11.38 -36.78
CA ILE A 853 3.64 -10.30 -35.99
C ILE A 853 4.14 -8.92 -36.46
N ILE A 854 5.45 -8.76 -36.64
CA ILE A 854 6.05 -7.48 -37.03
C ILE A 854 6.41 -7.52 -38.51
N THR A 855 5.69 -6.73 -39.30
CA THR A 855 5.90 -6.60 -40.75
C THR A 855 6.98 -5.57 -41.08
N ARG A 856 7.57 -5.63 -42.27
CA ARG A 856 8.51 -4.60 -42.80
C ARG A 856 7.93 -3.19 -42.70
N GLU A 857 6.64 -3.02 -42.99
CA GLU A 857 5.95 -1.72 -42.87
C GLU A 857 5.94 -1.19 -41.43
N MET A 858 5.73 -2.07 -40.44
CA MET A 858 5.81 -1.69 -39.03
C MET A 858 7.21 -1.28 -38.63
N VAL A 859 8.25 -2.01 -39.07
CA VAL A 859 9.65 -1.65 -38.80
C VAL A 859 9.98 -0.30 -39.41
N ASN A 860 9.63 -0.08 -40.67
CA ASN A 860 9.83 1.20 -41.37
C ASN A 860 9.07 2.38 -40.72
N SER A 861 8.03 2.10 -39.92
CA SER A 861 7.28 3.13 -39.19
C SER A 861 7.91 3.53 -37.86
N MET A 862 8.89 2.76 -37.36
CA MET A 862 9.62 3.08 -36.13
C MET A 862 10.57 4.26 -36.33
N LYS A 863 11.01 4.86 -35.23
CA LYS A 863 12.03 5.92 -35.29
C LYS A 863 13.39 5.30 -35.61
N PRO A 864 14.22 5.93 -36.46
CA PRO A 864 15.62 5.53 -36.60
C PRO A 864 16.34 5.51 -35.23
N GLY A 865 17.17 4.50 -34.99
CA GLY A 865 17.82 4.22 -33.71
C GLY A 865 16.99 3.34 -32.77
N SER A 866 15.75 2.98 -33.11
CA SER A 866 14.97 2.01 -32.32
C SER A 866 15.54 0.60 -32.42
N VAL A 867 15.15 -0.28 -31.49
CA VAL A 867 15.67 -1.65 -31.42
C VAL A 867 14.53 -2.67 -31.40
N ILE A 868 14.66 -3.74 -32.17
CA ILE A 868 13.79 -4.92 -32.10
C ILE A 868 14.60 -6.10 -31.62
N VAL A 869 14.11 -6.78 -30.58
CA VAL A 869 14.66 -8.05 -30.10
C VAL A 869 13.66 -9.17 -30.41
N ASP A 870 14.07 -10.08 -31.28
CA ASP A 870 13.28 -11.21 -31.72
C ASP A 870 13.76 -12.49 -31.05
N MET A 871 13.16 -12.82 -29.91
CA MET A 871 13.50 -14.02 -29.15
C MET A 871 12.93 -15.30 -29.77
N ALA A 872 12.08 -15.18 -30.79
CA ALA A 872 11.48 -16.31 -31.50
C ALA A 872 12.22 -16.65 -32.81
N ALA A 873 13.41 -16.07 -33.03
CA ALA A 873 14.26 -16.30 -34.20
C ALA A 873 14.71 -17.77 -34.37
N GLU A 874 14.68 -18.56 -33.30
CA GLU A 874 15.03 -19.99 -33.38
C GLU A 874 14.02 -20.79 -34.21
N MET A 875 12.73 -20.44 -34.10
CA MET A 875 11.60 -21.08 -34.80
C MET A 875 11.25 -20.38 -36.12
N ALA A 876 12.24 -19.69 -36.71
CA ALA A 876 12.17 -19.11 -38.04
C ALA A 876 11.78 -20.16 -39.10
N ASP A 877 10.91 -19.79 -40.03
CA ASP A 877 10.62 -20.62 -41.21
C ASP A 877 11.63 -20.30 -42.31
N THR A 878 12.80 -20.93 -42.17
CA THR A 878 13.94 -20.72 -43.07
C THR A 878 13.64 -21.15 -44.52
N ALA A 879 12.67 -22.04 -44.75
CA ALA A 879 12.26 -22.47 -46.08
C ALA A 879 11.52 -21.37 -46.85
N SER A 880 10.82 -20.48 -46.16
CA SER A 880 10.14 -19.31 -46.76
C SER A 880 10.92 -18.00 -46.64
N GLY A 881 12.15 -18.04 -46.10
CA GLY A 881 12.97 -16.84 -45.84
C GLY A 881 12.50 -16.03 -44.63
N TRP A 882 11.71 -16.63 -43.74
CA TRP A 882 11.04 -15.98 -42.62
C TRP A 882 11.84 -16.07 -41.32
N GLY A 883 12.15 -14.92 -40.71
CA GLY A 883 13.20 -14.79 -39.69
C GLY A 883 12.84 -14.98 -38.21
N GLY A 884 11.56 -15.02 -37.81
CA GLY A 884 11.16 -15.00 -36.40
C GLY A 884 9.76 -14.43 -36.19
N ASN A 885 9.52 -13.64 -35.14
CA ASN A 885 8.28 -12.84 -35.06
C ASN A 885 8.32 -11.58 -35.94
N CYS A 886 9.53 -11.09 -36.25
CA CYS A 886 9.77 -9.97 -37.14
C CYS A 886 10.24 -10.44 -38.52
N GLU A 887 9.63 -9.86 -39.56
CA GLU A 887 9.79 -10.29 -40.95
C GLU A 887 11.23 -10.24 -41.45
N ILE A 888 12.00 -9.28 -40.97
CA ILE A 888 13.36 -9.04 -41.43
C ILE A 888 14.42 -9.65 -40.49
N THR A 889 14.02 -10.36 -39.44
CA THR A 889 14.97 -10.98 -38.51
C THR A 889 15.94 -11.90 -39.25
N LYS A 890 17.23 -11.78 -38.94
CA LYS A 890 18.27 -12.70 -39.41
C LYS A 890 18.73 -13.53 -38.22
N LYS A 891 18.57 -14.85 -38.33
CA LYS A 891 18.94 -15.81 -37.29
C LYS A 891 20.41 -15.64 -36.89
N ASP A 892 20.65 -15.53 -35.59
CA ASP A 892 21.96 -15.38 -34.95
C ASP A 892 22.76 -14.13 -35.36
N GLN A 893 22.06 -13.07 -35.77
CA GLN A 893 22.70 -11.80 -36.15
C GLN A 893 22.12 -10.62 -35.38
N ILE A 894 22.98 -9.64 -35.12
CA ILE A 894 22.61 -8.28 -34.76
C ILE A 894 23.02 -7.40 -35.94
N TYR A 895 22.09 -6.68 -36.54
CA TYR A 895 22.42 -5.78 -37.65
C TYR A 895 21.51 -4.55 -37.65
N LEU A 896 22.06 -3.44 -38.18
CA LEU A 896 21.30 -2.23 -38.47
C LEU A 896 20.63 -2.39 -39.84
N ASP A 897 19.32 -2.27 -39.90
CA ASP A 897 18.60 -2.25 -41.18
C ASP A 897 18.76 -0.88 -41.83
N GLU A 898 19.42 -0.83 -42.99
CA GLU A 898 19.76 0.43 -43.69
C GLU A 898 18.52 1.21 -44.17
N GLU A 899 17.40 0.52 -44.42
CA GLU A 899 16.17 1.15 -44.91
C GLU A 899 15.41 1.86 -43.80
N SER A 900 15.25 1.22 -42.64
CA SER A 900 14.49 1.78 -41.51
C SER A 900 15.36 2.54 -40.49
N GLY A 901 16.67 2.26 -40.44
CA GLY A 901 17.55 2.72 -39.37
C GLY A 901 17.30 2.04 -38.02
N VAL A 902 16.59 0.90 -37.98
CA VAL A 902 16.29 0.13 -36.77
C VAL A 902 17.30 -1.01 -36.60
N THR A 903 17.79 -1.22 -35.39
CA THR A 903 18.66 -2.36 -35.07
C THR A 903 17.82 -3.60 -34.77
N ILE A 904 18.10 -4.70 -35.47
CA ILE A 904 17.41 -5.98 -35.31
C ILE A 904 18.34 -6.98 -34.61
N ILE A 905 17.89 -7.52 -33.48
CA ILE A 905 18.59 -8.53 -32.67
C ILE A 905 17.85 -9.87 -32.82
N GLY A 906 18.43 -10.80 -33.59
CA GLY A 906 17.89 -12.13 -33.86
C GLY A 906 18.67 -13.27 -33.21
N LEU A 907 19.25 -13.05 -32.03
CA LEU A 907 20.05 -14.06 -31.32
C LEU A 907 19.18 -15.20 -30.80
N THR A 908 19.52 -16.45 -31.13
CA THR A 908 18.70 -17.62 -30.73
C THR A 908 19.09 -18.25 -29.40
N ASN A 909 20.32 -18.02 -28.92
CA ASN A 909 20.81 -18.51 -27.63
C ASN A 909 21.23 -17.34 -26.72
N LEU A 910 20.25 -16.50 -26.34
CA LEU A 910 20.47 -15.37 -25.43
C LEU A 910 21.09 -15.79 -24.08
N PRO A 911 20.70 -16.90 -23.43
CA PRO A 911 21.35 -17.37 -22.20
C PRO A 911 22.86 -17.57 -22.35
N SER A 912 23.35 -18.02 -23.51
CA SER A 912 24.80 -18.19 -23.77
C SER A 912 25.60 -16.89 -23.80
N THR A 913 24.95 -15.72 -23.81
CA THR A 913 25.66 -14.44 -23.62
C THR A 913 26.00 -14.16 -22.15
N MET A 914 25.41 -14.92 -21.23
CA MET A 914 25.70 -14.90 -19.78
C MET A 914 26.00 -16.33 -19.30
N PRO A 915 27.05 -16.97 -19.84
CA PRO A 915 27.21 -18.43 -19.76
C PRO A 915 27.48 -18.93 -18.34
N SER A 916 28.11 -18.13 -17.47
CA SER A 916 28.31 -18.48 -16.06
C SER A 916 26.98 -18.58 -15.31
N GLN A 917 26.16 -17.53 -15.37
CA GLN A 917 24.84 -17.50 -14.72
C GLN A 917 23.89 -18.56 -15.29
N ALA A 918 23.90 -18.74 -16.61
CA ALA A 918 23.09 -19.73 -17.28
C ALA A 918 23.49 -21.16 -16.86
N SER A 919 24.79 -21.44 -16.76
CA SER A 919 25.30 -22.73 -16.26
C SER A 919 24.94 -22.98 -14.81
N GLU A 920 24.98 -21.96 -13.95
CA GLU A 920 24.57 -22.11 -12.55
C GLU A 920 23.08 -22.44 -12.41
N LEU A 921 22.21 -21.75 -13.14
CA LEU A 921 20.77 -22.05 -13.14
C LEU A 921 20.50 -23.46 -13.70
N PHE A 922 21.15 -23.80 -14.81
CA PHE A 922 21.06 -25.14 -15.40
C PHE A 922 21.52 -26.22 -14.40
N SER A 923 22.65 -26.01 -13.74
CA SER A 923 23.20 -26.90 -12.71
C SER A 923 22.25 -27.06 -11.55
N MET A 924 21.62 -25.97 -11.09
CA MET A 924 20.68 -25.99 -9.98
C MET A 924 19.47 -26.87 -10.30
N ASN A 925 18.89 -26.73 -11.49
CA ASN A 925 17.79 -27.57 -11.94
C ASN A 925 18.22 -29.05 -12.06
N VAL A 926 19.41 -29.34 -12.62
CA VAL A 926 19.94 -30.71 -12.70
C VAL A 926 20.18 -31.31 -11.31
N VAL A 927 20.72 -30.55 -10.36
CA VAL A 927 20.90 -31.02 -8.99
C VAL A 927 19.56 -31.35 -8.35
N HIS A 928 18.55 -30.50 -8.52
CA HIS A 928 17.19 -30.80 -8.04
C HIS A 928 16.60 -32.06 -8.70
N MET A 929 16.95 -32.33 -9.96
CA MET A 929 16.55 -33.57 -10.64
C MET A 929 17.23 -34.79 -10.02
N LEU A 930 18.53 -34.68 -9.71
CA LEU A 930 19.28 -35.76 -9.05
C LEU A 930 18.84 -35.98 -7.59
N GLU A 931 18.39 -34.93 -6.89
CA GLU A 931 17.71 -35.04 -5.60
C GLU A 931 16.38 -35.79 -5.75
N GLU A 932 15.59 -35.48 -6.77
CA GLU A 932 14.30 -36.14 -7.04
C GLU A 932 14.48 -37.64 -7.38
N LEU A 933 15.61 -38.00 -8.00
CA LEU A 933 16.00 -39.37 -8.28
C LEU A 933 16.52 -40.13 -7.05
N GLY A 934 16.62 -39.48 -5.88
CA GLY A 934 17.01 -40.12 -4.61
C GLY A 934 18.48 -39.97 -4.21
N GLY A 935 19.24 -39.08 -4.87
CA GLY A 935 20.69 -38.98 -4.65
C GLY A 935 21.43 -40.26 -5.07
N ALA A 936 22.70 -40.42 -4.70
CA ALA A 936 23.49 -41.57 -5.14
C ALA A 936 23.18 -42.87 -4.39
N GLU A 937 22.68 -42.79 -3.14
CA GLU A 937 22.41 -43.97 -2.31
C GLU A 937 21.08 -44.65 -2.68
N HIS A 938 20.08 -43.88 -3.08
CA HIS A 938 18.75 -44.35 -3.43
C HIS A 938 18.38 -44.04 -4.89
N PHE A 939 19.39 -43.89 -5.75
CA PHE A 939 19.19 -43.53 -7.16
C PHE A 939 18.23 -44.52 -7.84
N SER A 940 17.07 -44.03 -8.25
CA SER A 940 16.04 -44.85 -8.90
C SER A 940 15.25 -44.07 -9.93
N VAL A 941 15.09 -44.67 -11.11
CA VAL A 941 14.22 -44.18 -12.18
C VAL A 941 12.94 -45.01 -12.17
N ASP A 942 11.98 -44.63 -11.33
CA ASP A 942 10.69 -45.34 -11.21
C ASP A 942 9.68 -44.84 -12.25
N MET A 943 9.35 -45.68 -13.22
CA MET A 943 8.34 -45.40 -14.25
C MET A 943 6.90 -45.34 -13.72
N LYS A 944 6.68 -45.66 -12.42
CA LYS A 944 5.41 -45.39 -11.73
C LYS A 944 5.29 -43.96 -11.25
N ASP A 945 6.39 -43.22 -11.13
CA ASP A 945 6.34 -41.80 -10.81
C ASP A 945 5.84 -41.03 -12.04
N ASP A 946 4.69 -40.36 -11.90
CA ASP A 946 4.05 -39.61 -12.98
C ASP A 946 4.96 -38.51 -13.55
N LEU A 947 5.86 -37.92 -12.75
CA LEU A 947 6.83 -36.92 -13.18
C LEU A 947 7.91 -37.54 -14.07
N LEU A 948 8.56 -38.61 -13.60
CA LEU A 948 9.67 -39.25 -14.31
C LEU A 948 9.18 -39.96 -15.58
N LYS A 949 7.98 -40.54 -15.54
CA LYS A 949 7.37 -41.21 -16.69
C LYS A 949 7.26 -40.31 -17.93
N GLU A 950 7.02 -39.02 -17.75
CA GLU A 950 6.92 -38.07 -18.85
C GLU A 950 8.28 -37.62 -19.40
N MET A 951 9.31 -37.61 -18.56
CA MET A 951 10.65 -37.14 -18.90
C MET A 951 11.56 -38.26 -19.42
N VAL A 952 11.33 -39.50 -19.02
CA VAL A 952 12.14 -40.66 -19.45
C VAL A 952 11.71 -41.07 -20.86
N VAL A 953 12.59 -40.84 -21.84
CA VAL A 953 12.33 -41.08 -23.26
C VAL A 953 12.89 -42.42 -23.75
N THR A 954 13.88 -42.98 -23.05
CA THR A 954 14.38 -44.34 -23.27
C THR A 954 14.68 -45.02 -21.94
N ILE A 955 14.32 -46.31 -21.79
CA ILE A 955 14.67 -47.15 -20.64
C ILE A 955 14.51 -48.63 -21.02
N ASN A 956 15.33 -49.53 -20.45
CA ASN A 956 15.24 -50.99 -20.68
C ASN A 956 15.18 -51.38 -22.19
N GLU A 957 16.07 -50.79 -22.99
CA GLU A 957 16.18 -50.98 -24.45
C GLU A 957 14.94 -50.57 -25.27
N LYS A 958 14.03 -49.79 -24.68
CA LYS A 958 12.79 -49.32 -25.33
C LYS A 958 12.71 -47.80 -25.35
N VAL A 959 12.12 -47.28 -26.42
CA VAL A 959 11.67 -45.89 -26.49
C VAL A 959 10.33 -45.78 -25.75
N THR A 960 10.25 -44.91 -24.75
CA THR A 960 9.06 -44.68 -23.92
C THR A 960 8.37 -43.35 -24.21
N TYR A 961 8.98 -42.51 -25.07
CA TYR A 961 8.42 -41.21 -25.43
C TYR A 961 7.02 -41.30 -26.05
N VAL A 962 6.09 -40.51 -25.49
CA VAL A 962 4.76 -40.29 -26.05
C VAL A 962 4.63 -38.80 -26.41
N PRO A 963 4.32 -38.45 -27.67
CA PRO A 963 4.09 -37.06 -28.07
C PRO A 963 3.00 -36.39 -27.24
N VAL A 964 3.20 -35.13 -26.87
CA VAL A 964 2.31 -34.35 -25.98
C VAL A 964 0.86 -34.34 -26.46
N ASP A 965 0.62 -34.19 -27.77
CA ASP A 965 -0.74 -34.19 -28.36
C ASP A 965 -1.48 -35.54 -28.23
N LYS A 966 -0.76 -36.62 -27.91
CA LYS A 966 -1.28 -37.98 -27.72
C LYS A 966 -1.27 -38.41 -26.25
N ARG A 967 -0.76 -37.57 -25.34
CA ARG A 967 -0.86 -37.84 -23.90
C ARG A 967 -2.31 -37.62 -23.45
N PRO A 968 -2.82 -38.41 -22.49
CA PRO A 968 -4.04 -38.03 -21.80
C PRO A 968 -3.85 -36.60 -21.27
N PRO A 969 -4.83 -35.70 -21.40
CA PRO A 969 -4.73 -34.39 -20.77
C PRO A 969 -4.39 -34.63 -19.29
N PRO A 970 -3.47 -33.86 -18.70
CA PRO A 970 -3.22 -33.97 -17.26
C PRO A 970 -4.58 -33.90 -16.57
N PRO A 971 -4.82 -34.66 -15.47
CA PRO A 971 -5.98 -34.40 -14.65
C PRO A 971 -5.97 -32.90 -14.43
N LYS A 972 -7.04 -32.20 -14.86
CA LYS A 972 -7.17 -30.79 -14.55
C LYS A 972 -6.84 -30.72 -13.07
N SER A 973 -5.75 -30.03 -12.71
CA SER A 973 -5.74 -29.54 -11.36
C SER A 973 -7.07 -28.82 -11.25
N GLU A 974 -7.83 -29.14 -10.21
CA GLU A 974 -8.94 -28.32 -9.81
C GLU A 974 -8.34 -26.97 -9.37
N GLY A 975 -7.82 -26.20 -10.34
CA GLY A 975 -7.91 -24.77 -10.30
C GLY A 975 -9.40 -24.52 -10.13
N SER A 976 -9.72 -24.02 -8.94
CA SER A 976 -10.90 -23.23 -8.66
C SER A 976 -12.06 -23.61 -9.55
N SER A 977 -12.90 -24.53 -9.08
CA SER A 977 -14.28 -24.55 -9.56
C SER A 977 -14.77 -23.10 -9.53
N SER A 978 -14.94 -22.52 -10.71
CA SER A 978 -15.79 -21.37 -10.89
C SER A 978 -17.08 -21.71 -10.18
N SER A 979 -17.36 -21.06 -9.05
CA SER A 979 -18.75 -20.91 -8.64
C SER A 979 -19.36 -19.97 -9.66
N SER A 980 -19.90 -20.60 -10.71
CA SER A 980 -20.87 -20.04 -11.62
C SER A 980 -21.94 -19.33 -10.79
N SER A 981 -21.87 -18.01 -10.82
CA SER A 981 -22.98 -17.13 -10.46
C SER A 981 -24.06 -17.29 -11.52
N THR A 982 -24.82 -18.37 -11.43
CA THR A 982 -26.18 -18.40 -11.96
C THR A 982 -27.05 -19.11 -10.96
N SER A 983 -27.53 -18.30 -10.01
CA SER A 983 -28.82 -18.41 -9.33
C SER A 983 -29.43 -19.82 -9.21
N SER A 984 -29.13 -20.49 -8.09
CA SER A 984 -30.15 -21.26 -7.38
C SER A 984 -29.79 -21.32 -5.89
N ASN A 985 -30.55 -20.57 -5.11
CA ASN A 985 -30.70 -20.75 -3.67
C ASN A 985 -30.92 -22.24 -3.35
N SER A 986 -30.06 -22.83 -2.52
CA SER A 986 -30.48 -23.49 -1.26
C SER A 986 -29.34 -24.34 -0.70
N SER A 987 -28.76 -23.89 0.41
CA SER A 987 -28.16 -24.78 1.43
C SER A 987 -28.98 -24.60 2.71
N PRO A 988 -29.28 -25.69 3.45
CA PRO A 988 -30.32 -25.70 4.48
C PRO A 988 -29.94 -24.87 5.70
N GLU A 989 -30.82 -23.93 6.05
CA GLU A 989 -30.86 -23.25 7.34
C GLU A 989 -30.94 -24.28 8.48
N THR A 990 -29.91 -24.36 9.33
CA THR A 990 -30.15 -24.62 10.75
C THR A 990 -30.31 -23.28 11.46
N SER A 991 -31.58 -23.00 11.75
CA SER A 991 -32.18 -21.91 12.50
C SER A 991 -31.30 -21.22 13.56
N HIS A 992 -30.83 -20.03 13.22
CA HIS A 992 -31.06 -18.84 14.05
C HIS A 992 -31.49 -17.71 13.11
N ARG A 993 -32.80 -17.57 12.88
CA ARG A 993 -33.35 -16.40 12.19
C ARG A 993 -33.15 -15.18 13.10
N SER A 994 -32.05 -14.48 12.90
CA SER A 994 -31.83 -13.16 13.48
C SER A 994 -32.70 -12.14 12.75
N PHE A 995 -33.39 -11.32 13.53
CA PHE A 995 -34.27 -10.22 13.10
C PHE A 995 -33.59 -9.24 12.10
N SER A 996 -32.25 -9.19 12.10
CA SER A 996 -31.43 -8.33 11.23
C SER A 996 -31.54 -8.66 9.74
N SER A 997 -31.66 -9.95 9.37
CA SER A 997 -31.64 -10.40 7.97
C SER A 997 -32.91 -10.03 7.17
N ILE A 998 -34.05 -9.90 7.86
CA ILE A 998 -35.30 -9.43 7.27
C ILE A 998 -35.24 -7.91 7.08
N MET A 999 -34.69 -7.20 8.05
CA MET A 999 -34.60 -5.74 8.03
C MET A 999 -33.63 -5.24 6.95
N GLU A 1000 -32.49 -5.90 6.73
CA GLU A 1000 -31.58 -5.60 5.61
C GLU A 1000 -32.27 -5.76 4.25
N ARG A 1001 -32.98 -6.88 4.04
CA ARG A 1001 -33.71 -7.12 2.78
C ARG A 1001 -34.79 -6.08 2.51
N VAL A 1002 -35.45 -5.61 3.57
CA VAL A 1002 -36.44 -4.54 3.48
C VAL A 1002 -35.74 -3.21 3.17
N ILE A 1003 -34.70 -2.82 3.91
CA ILE A 1003 -34.00 -1.53 3.76
C ILE A 1003 -33.39 -1.36 2.37
N TYR A 1004 -32.77 -2.40 1.80
CA TYR A 1004 -32.14 -2.33 0.46
C TYR A 1004 -33.10 -2.61 -0.71
N SER A 1005 -34.40 -2.75 -0.46
CA SER A 1005 -35.37 -2.92 -1.54
C SER A 1005 -35.63 -1.60 -2.28
N ASN A 1006 -35.93 -1.69 -3.58
CA ASN A 1006 -36.35 -0.53 -4.39
C ASN A 1006 -37.60 0.17 -3.80
N VAL A 1007 -38.43 -0.57 -3.06
CA VAL A 1007 -39.62 -0.04 -2.37
C VAL A 1007 -39.20 0.82 -1.18
N SER A 1008 -38.28 0.35 -0.34
CA SER A 1008 -37.73 1.15 0.76
C SER A 1008 -36.92 2.34 0.26
N PHE A 1009 -36.18 2.20 -0.84
CA PHE A 1009 -35.52 3.35 -1.48
C PHE A 1009 -36.55 4.40 -1.90
N GLY A 1010 -37.63 4.01 -2.59
CA GLY A 1010 -38.73 4.92 -2.94
C GLY A 1010 -39.41 5.55 -1.71
N PHE A 1011 -39.56 4.78 -0.63
CA PHE A 1011 -40.12 5.25 0.65
C PHE A 1011 -39.18 6.23 1.37
N PHE A 1012 -37.87 5.99 1.39
CA PHE A 1012 -36.88 6.91 1.94
C PHE A 1012 -36.81 8.21 1.15
N VAL A 1013 -36.88 8.14 -0.19
CA VAL A 1013 -36.97 9.34 -1.04
C VAL A 1013 -38.25 10.12 -0.73
N LEU A 1014 -39.40 9.44 -0.61
CA LEU A 1014 -40.67 10.08 -0.26
C LEU A 1014 -40.62 10.74 1.12
N ILE A 1015 -40.12 10.04 2.14
CA ILE A 1015 -39.94 10.60 3.49
C ILE A 1015 -39.00 11.80 3.44
N SER A 1016 -37.87 11.69 2.73
CA SER A 1016 -36.92 12.80 2.63
C SER A 1016 -37.56 14.02 1.98
N VAL A 1017 -38.35 13.84 0.92
CA VAL A 1017 -39.10 14.94 0.28
C VAL A 1017 -40.11 15.55 1.25
N LEU A 1018 -40.88 14.72 1.96
CA LEU A 1018 -41.89 15.20 2.93
C LEU A 1018 -41.24 15.94 4.11
N VAL A 1019 -40.12 15.45 4.62
CA VAL A 1019 -39.33 16.10 5.68
C VAL A 1019 -38.75 17.42 5.17
N SER A 1020 -38.18 17.46 3.97
CA SER A 1020 -37.67 18.70 3.38
C SER A 1020 -38.77 19.75 3.16
N ILE A 1021 -39.95 19.33 2.69
CA ILE A 1021 -41.11 20.22 2.57
C ILE A 1021 -41.52 20.73 3.96
N GLY A 1022 -41.62 19.83 4.96
CA GLY A 1022 -41.99 20.18 6.33
C GLY A 1022 -41.01 21.16 7.00
N LEU A 1023 -39.71 20.93 6.86
CA LEU A 1023 -38.66 21.84 7.34
C LEU A 1023 -38.76 23.22 6.66
N GLY A 1024 -39.07 23.24 5.35
CA GLY A 1024 -39.27 24.47 4.59
C GLY A 1024 -40.44 25.35 5.05
N TYR A 1025 -41.41 24.79 5.79
CA TYR A 1025 -42.53 25.53 6.37
C TYR A 1025 -42.26 26.06 7.78
N VAL A 1026 -41.30 25.47 8.51
CA VAL A 1026 -41.09 25.73 9.94
C VAL A 1026 -39.80 26.49 10.21
N ILE A 1027 -38.79 26.34 9.34
CA ILE A 1027 -37.44 26.88 9.53
C ILE A 1027 -37.22 28.08 8.58
N ASP A 1028 -36.48 29.08 9.05
CA ASP A 1028 -36.12 30.25 8.25
C ASP A 1028 -35.12 29.92 7.12
N HIS A 1029 -35.01 30.83 6.15
CA HIS A 1029 -34.21 30.63 4.95
C HIS A 1029 -32.70 30.46 5.25
N ASP A 1030 -32.16 31.16 6.25
CA ASP A 1030 -30.74 31.13 6.55
C ASP A 1030 -30.36 29.82 7.25
N THR A 1031 -31.17 29.39 8.22
CA THR A 1031 -31.01 28.08 8.87
C THR A 1031 -31.16 26.93 7.86
N LEU A 1032 -32.12 27.00 6.92
CA LEU A 1032 -32.23 26.01 5.84
C LEU A 1032 -30.97 25.98 4.95
N GLY A 1033 -30.40 27.14 4.64
CA GLY A 1033 -29.13 27.24 3.93
C GLY A 1033 -27.97 26.59 4.69
N ASN A 1034 -27.93 26.76 6.01
CA ASN A 1034 -26.95 26.13 6.88
C ASN A 1034 -27.10 24.60 6.94
N ILE A 1035 -28.34 24.09 7.00
CA ILE A 1035 -28.63 22.65 6.95
C ILE A 1035 -28.19 22.05 5.59
N LEU A 1036 -28.39 22.76 4.48
CA LEU A 1036 -27.92 22.34 3.17
C LEU A 1036 -26.40 22.21 3.15
N VAL A 1037 -25.69 23.24 3.61
CA VAL A 1037 -24.23 23.26 3.67
C VAL A 1037 -23.71 22.13 4.56
N PHE A 1038 -24.28 21.96 5.76
CA PHE A 1038 -23.97 20.86 6.67
C PHE A 1038 -24.11 19.49 5.99
N SER A 1039 -25.25 19.25 5.34
CA SER A 1039 -25.55 17.97 4.68
C SER A 1039 -24.55 17.66 3.56
N LEU A 1040 -24.22 18.64 2.72
CA LEU A 1040 -23.22 18.48 1.66
C LEU A 1040 -21.82 18.24 2.24
N SER A 1041 -21.45 18.95 3.30
CA SER A 1041 -20.16 18.78 3.97
C SER A 1041 -20.01 17.41 4.62
N VAL A 1042 -21.07 16.83 5.18
CA VAL A 1042 -21.06 15.44 5.68
C VAL A 1042 -20.77 14.46 4.54
N ILE A 1043 -21.40 14.64 3.37
CA ILE A 1043 -21.17 13.78 2.19
C ILE A 1043 -19.73 13.94 1.67
N VAL A 1044 -19.23 15.17 1.57
CA VAL A 1044 -17.85 15.43 1.15
C VAL A 1044 -16.86 14.81 2.12
N GLY A 1045 -17.06 14.99 3.43
CA GLY A 1045 -16.23 14.38 4.46
C GLY A 1045 -16.22 12.86 4.37
N TYR A 1046 -17.36 12.25 4.04
CA TYR A 1046 -17.44 10.81 3.78
C TYR A 1046 -16.49 10.35 2.68
N TYR A 1047 -16.57 10.99 1.50
CA TYR A 1047 -15.74 10.60 0.36
C TYR A 1047 -14.27 10.98 0.49
N CYS A 1048 -13.93 11.99 1.28
CA CYS A 1048 -12.54 12.37 1.54
C CYS A 1048 -11.75 11.34 2.36
N ILE A 1049 -12.44 10.59 3.23
CA ILE A 1049 -11.80 9.74 4.25
C ILE A 1049 -11.84 8.25 3.89
N TRP A 1050 -12.84 7.82 3.12
CA TRP A 1050 -13.06 6.42 2.79
C TRP A 1050 -11.84 5.70 2.19
N ASN A 1051 -11.01 6.42 1.43
CA ASN A 1051 -9.86 5.87 0.72
C ASN A 1051 -8.50 6.23 1.37
N VAL A 1052 -8.48 6.61 2.66
CA VAL A 1052 -7.23 6.91 3.36
C VAL A 1052 -6.51 5.62 3.73
N THR A 1053 -5.23 5.51 3.32
CA THR A 1053 -4.39 4.36 3.64
C THR A 1053 -4.27 4.17 5.18
N PRO A 1054 -4.33 2.93 5.70
CA PRO A 1054 -4.30 2.68 7.15
C PRO A 1054 -3.08 3.30 7.85
N SER A 1055 -1.94 3.31 7.17
CA SER A 1055 -0.71 3.97 7.63
C SER A 1055 -0.84 5.47 7.97
N LEU A 1056 -1.83 6.16 7.41
CA LEU A 1056 -2.08 7.59 7.62
C LEU A 1056 -3.25 7.89 8.57
N HIS A 1057 -3.89 6.87 9.18
CA HIS A 1057 -5.01 7.10 10.09
C HIS A 1057 -4.63 7.88 11.37
N THR A 1058 -3.43 7.66 11.92
CA THR A 1058 -2.92 8.46 13.07
C THR A 1058 -2.70 9.93 12.66
N PRO A 1059 -1.93 10.24 11.59
CA PRO A 1059 -1.83 11.60 11.06
C PRO A 1059 -3.19 12.23 10.76
N LEU A 1060 -4.13 11.47 10.21
CA LEU A 1060 -5.47 11.95 9.90
C LEU A 1060 -6.22 12.40 11.15
N MET A 1061 -6.24 11.59 12.23
CA MET A 1061 -6.87 11.99 13.49
C MET A 1061 -6.21 13.22 14.11
N SER A 1062 -4.89 13.34 14.00
CA SER A 1062 -4.18 14.52 14.50
C SER A 1062 -4.53 15.78 13.69
N VAL A 1063 -4.64 15.68 12.36
CA VAL A 1063 -5.05 16.80 11.50
C VAL A 1063 -6.51 17.18 11.70
N THR A 1064 -7.44 16.23 11.82
CA THR A 1064 -8.85 16.54 12.08
C THR A 1064 -9.02 17.21 13.44
N ASN A 1065 -8.24 16.77 14.43
CA ASN A 1065 -8.18 17.44 15.72
C ASN A 1065 -7.63 18.87 15.57
N ALA A 1066 -6.53 19.08 14.82
CA ALA A 1066 -6.00 20.43 14.58
C ALA A 1066 -7.03 21.35 13.88
N LEU A 1067 -7.75 20.82 12.89
CA LEU A 1067 -8.83 21.51 12.17
C LEU A 1067 -10.00 21.87 13.08
N SER A 1068 -10.35 21.01 14.05
CA SER A 1068 -11.43 21.31 15.01
C SER A 1068 -11.13 22.52 15.90
N GLY A 1069 -9.86 22.94 15.97
CA GLY A 1069 -9.47 24.22 16.55
C GLY A 1069 -10.04 25.46 15.83
N ILE A 1070 -10.65 25.30 14.64
CA ILE A 1070 -11.43 26.34 13.93
C ILE A 1070 -12.47 27.00 14.82
N ILE A 1071 -12.90 26.33 15.90
CA ILE A 1071 -13.83 26.88 16.89
C ILE A 1071 -13.35 28.19 17.54
N ILE A 1072 -12.06 28.52 17.42
CA ILE A 1072 -11.52 29.86 17.72
C ILE A 1072 -12.33 30.98 17.07
N ILE A 1073 -12.85 30.75 15.86
CA ILE A 1073 -13.63 31.71 15.10
C ILE A 1073 -14.95 32.01 15.80
N GLY A 1074 -15.57 31.00 16.42
CA GLY A 1074 -16.77 31.23 17.21
C GLY A 1074 -16.51 32.12 18.41
N ALA A 1075 -15.39 31.90 19.09
CA ALA A 1075 -15.01 32.75 20.21
C ALA A 1075 -14.63 34.19 19.76
N MET A 1076 -14.03 34.35 18.57
CA MET A 1076 -13.70 35.65 17.99
C MET A 1076 -14.94 36.46 17.59
N LEU A 1077 -15.94 35.82 16.99
CA LEU A 1077 -17.17 36.47 16.52
C LEU A 1077 -18.08 36.90 17.67
N GLU A 1078 -18.11 36.13 18.76
CA GLU A 1078 -18.90 36.44 19.96
C GLU A 1078 -18.21 37.47 20.89
N CYS A 1079 -16.95 37.83 20.62
CA CYS A 1079 -16.22 38.76 21.49
C CYS A 1079 -16.74 40.19 21.30
N GLY A 1080 -17.37 40.74 22.33
CA GLY A 1080 -17.83 42.14 22.37
C GLY A 1080 -16.69 43.19 22.40
N PRO A 1081 -17.02 44.49 22.23
CA PRO A 1081 -16.07 45.60 22.30
C PRO A 1081 -15.68 45.91 23.76
N VAL A 1082 -14.97 45.01 24.43
CA VAL A 1082 -14.51 45.20 25.82
C VAL A 1082 -13.00 45.40 25.87
N ILE A 1083 -12.55 46.53 26.42
CA ILE A 1083 -11.13 46.79 26.69
C ILE A 1083 -10.75 46.04 27.98
N LEU A 1084 -9.62 45.31 27.92
CA LEU A 1084 -9.09 44.39 28.94
C LEU A 1084 -8.97 44.93 30.39
N PHE A 1085 -9.29 46.20 30.66
CA PHE A 1085 -8.89 46.91 31.88
C PHE A 1085 -9.98 47.75 32.56
N THR A 1086 -11.21 47.84 32.04
CA THR A 1086 -12.23 48.72 32.66
C THR A 1086 -13.57 48.06 33.01
N ASP A 1087 -14.05 47.03 32.28
CA ASP A 1087 -15.31 46.33 32.57
C ASP A 1087 -15.22 44.82 32.20
N PHE A 1088 -14.52 44.03 33.00
CA PHE A 1088 -14.33 42.60 32.72
C PHE A 1088 -15.61 41.79 33.02
N GLN A 1089 -16.38 41.45 31.98
CA GLN A 1089 -17.61 40.66 32.10
C GLN A 1089 -17.32 39.15 32.00
N VAL A 1090 -18.10 38.33 32.71
CA VAL A 1090 -17.87 36.87 32.84
C VAL A 1090 -17.78 36.19 31.47
N TYR A 1091 -18.66 36.52 30.52
CA TYR A 1091 -18.63 35.91 29.18
C TYR A 1091 -17.35 36.25 28.41
N SER A 1092 -16.78 37.46 28.58
CA SER A 1092 -15.51 37.83 27.93
C SER A 1092 -14.35 36.94 28.41
N PHE A 1093 -14.33 36.57 29.70
CA PHE A 1093 -13.37 35.60 30.22
C PHE A 1093 -13.54 34.21 29.62
N LEU A 1094 -14.79 33.74 29.47
CA LEU A 1094 -15.07 32.45 28.85
C LEU A 1094 -14.59 32.41 27.40
N LEU A 1095 -14.84 33.48 26.63
CA LEU A 1095 -14.38 33.60 25.24
C LEU A 1095 -12.85 33.69 25.15
N PHE A 1096 -12.19 34.39 26.07
CA PHE A 1096 -10.72 34.40 26.18
C PHE A 1096 -10.17 32.99 26.39
N LEU A 1097 -10.75 32.24 27.33
CA LEU A 1097 -10.33 30.86 27.61
C LEU A 1097 -10.63 29.93 26.42
N ALA A 1098 -11.79 30.09 25.76
CA ALA A 1098 -12.13 29.35 24.55
C ALA A 1098 -11.12 29.61 23.42
N MET A 1099 -10.73 30.87 23.19
CA MET A 1099 -9.68 31.21 22.23
C MET A 1099 -8.33 30.60 22.58
N LEU A 1100 -7.93 30.61 23.87
CA LEU A 1100 -6.68 30.00 24.33
C LEU A 1100 -6.66 28.50 24.05
N LEU A 1101 -7.70 27.78 24.47
CA LEU A 1101 -7.83 26.33 24.29
C LEU A 1101 -7.83 25.95 22.80
N SER A 1102 -8.60 26.68 21.99
CA SER A 1102 -8.67 26.47 20.53
C SER A 1102 -7.33 26.73 19.86
N SER A 1103 -6.62 27.79 20.26
CA SER A 1103 -5.30 28.13 19.73
C SER A 1103 -4.25 27.07 20.10
N ILE A 1104 -4.27 26.55 21.33
CA ILE A 1104 -3.38 25.45 21.75
C ILE A 1104 -3.61 24.23 20.86
N ASN A 1105 -4.88 23.94 20.58
CA ASN A 1105 -5.26 22.82 19.73
C ASN A 1105 -4.80 23.00 18.26
N ILE A 1106 -4.97 24.19 17.66
CA ILE A 1106 -4.48 24.50 16.31
C ILE A 1106 -2.96 24.30 16.26
N ILE A 1107 -2.23 25.01 17.11
CA ILE A 1107 -0.76 25.06 17.06
C ILE A 1107 -0.19 23.68 17.37
N GLY A 1108 -0.67 23.04 18.44
CA GLY A 1108 -0.18 21.73 18.83
C GLY A 1108 -0.55 20.64 17.83
N GLY A 1109 -1.80 20.60 17.38
CA GLY A 1109 -2.29 19.61 16.43
C GLY A 1109 -1.55 19.65 15.08
N PHE A 1110 -1.38 20.83 14.48
CA PHE A 1110 -0.63 20.94 13.21
C PHE A 1110 0.86 20.65 13.40
N TYR A 1111 1.46 21.04 14.53
CA TYR A 1111 2.86 20.76 14.80
C TYR A 1111 3.13 19.26 14.96
N VAL A 1112 2.31 18.55 15.76
CA VAL A 1112 2.40 17.10 15.92
C VAL A 1112 2.19 16.39 14.59
N THR A 1113 1.19 16.81 13.81
CA THR A 1113 0.92 16.20 12.49
C THR A 1113 2.09 16.40 11.54
N THR A 1114 2.65 17.61 11.49
CA THR A 1114 3.86 17.90 10.71
C THR A 1114 4.98 16.95 11.13
N ARG A 1115 5.25 16.83 12.43
CA ARG A 1115 6.30 15.95 12.94
C ARG A 1115 6.11 14.49 12.49
N MET A 1116 4.89 13.96 12.55
CA MET A 1116 4.60 12.60 12.08
C MET A 1116 4.79 12.44 10.57
N LEU A 1117 4.30 13.41 9.78
CA LEU A 1117 4.37 13.32 8.32
C LEU A 1117 5.80 13.41 7.79
N TYR A 1118 6.69 14.13 8.48
CA TYR A 1118 8.10 14.22 8.10
C TYR A 1118 8.93 12.98 8.45
N MET A 1119 8.41 12.07 9.28
CA MET A 1119 9.06 10.79 9.58
C MET A 1119 8.87 9.74 8.48
N PHE A 1120 7.88 9.90 7.60
CA PHE A 1120 7.74 9.00 6.46
C PHE A 1120 8.83 9.31 5.42
N THR A 1121 9.78 8.38 5.30
CA THR A 1121 10.94 8.44 4.40
C THR A 1121 10.78 7.48 3.22
N ASP A 1122 11.26 7.89 2.05
CA ASP A 1122 11.38 7.01 0.87
C ASP A 1122 12.60 6.09 1.02
N ASP A 1123 12.53 4.89 0.41
CA ASP A 1123 13.58 3.86 0.48
C ASP A 1123 14.88 4.35 -0.18
N GLN A 1124 15.85 4.80 0.63
CA GLN A 1124 17.12 5.35 0.17
C GLN A 1124 18.23 4.29 -0.04
N VAL A 1125 17.93 3.00 0.16
CA VAL A 1125 18.95 1.94 0.16
C VAL A 1125 19.52 1.65 -1.24
N GLY A 1126 18.99 2.28 -2.30
CA GLY A 1126 19.51 2.16 -3.67
C GLY A 1126 20.55 3.22 -4.10
N SER A 1127 20.83 4.27 -3.31
CA SER A 1127 21.65 5.42 -3.76
C SER A 1127 23.05 5.53 -3.15
N CYS A 1128 23.49 4.58 -2.33
CA CYS A 1128 24.87 4.59 -1.83
C CYS A 1128 25.82 3.97 -2.86
N THR A 1129 26.16 4.72 -3.91
CA THR A 1129 27.42 4.51 -4.63
C THR A 1129 28.58 4.93 -3.73
N GLY A 1130 29.58 4.05 -3.58
CA GLY A 1130 30.56 4.04 -2.49
C GLY A 1130 31.63 5.16 -2.47
N GLU A 1131 31.26 6.44 -2.56
CA GLU A 1131 32.22 7.54 -2.38
C GLU A 1131 31.84 8.63 -1.34
N GLU A 1132 30.62 8.65 -0.78
CA GLU A 1132 30.23 9.71 0.19
C GLU A 1132 30.10 9.27 1.65
N ALA A 1133 30.54 8.06 2.02
CA ALA A 1133 30.53 7.59 3.42
C ALA A 1133 31.80 7.98 4.23
N GLN A 1134 32.42 9.11 3.92
CA GLN A 1134 33.49 9.73 4.72
C GLN A 1134 33.21 11.21 4.93
N GLY A 1135 32.10 11.52 5.60
CA GLY A 1135 31.80 12.90 5.94
C GLY A 1135 30.62 13.00 6.88
N THR A 1136 30.91 13.28 8.14
CA THR A 1136 29.96 13.85 9.12
C THR A 1136 28.77 12.98 9.55
N LYS A 1137 28.95 12.22 10.63
CA LYS A 1137 28.30 12.46 11.95
C LYS A 1137 28.68 11.33 12.93
N HIS A 1138 29.96 11.32 13.32
CA HIS A 1138 30.33 10.80 14.63
C HIS A 1138 30.20 11.93 15.64
N THR A 1139 29.12 11.92 16.42
CA THR A 1139 29.15 12.50 17.76
C THR A 1139 28.26 11.62 18.65
N THR A 1140 28.95 10.73 19.34
CA THR A 1140 28.66 10.12 20.64
C THR A 1140 27.57 10.84 21.44
N ILE A 1141 26.64 10.11 22.02
CA ILE A 1141 26.45 9.97 23.48
C ILE A 1141 25.53 8.76 23.75
N ILE A 1142 26.19 7.72 24.30
CA ILE A 1142 25.81 6.74 25.34
C ILE A 1142 24.35 6.24 25.35
#